data_AF-A0AAD2HZG5-F1
#
_entry.id   AF-A0AAD2HZG5-F1
#
_cell.length_a   1.000
_cell.length_b   1.000
_cell.length_c   1.000
_cell.angle_alpha   90.00
_cell.angle_beta   90.00
_cell.angle_gamma   90.00
#
_symmetry.space_group_name_H-M   'P 1'
#
loop_
_entity.id
_entity.type
_entity.pdbx_description
1 polymer ?
#
loop_
_entity_poly.entity_id
_entity_poly.type
_entity_poly.pdbx_seq_one_letter_code
_entity_poly.pdbx_strand_id
1 'polypeptide(L)'
;MLPTLDTVLYNVQRQGKTSFHMTSHGEEATIIGTAAALENDDEVLGQYREMGILLWRGFGINSVMAQCFGNREDTSGKGRQMPVHFGSPKHHFLTISSTLATQIPQAAGVGYALRRTPERSHSIAACFFGEGAASEGDFHAGLLLASTIPSPTLFIARNNGFAISTPSTEQYYGDGIASRGPGYGIDTPFEKRGGGRLSRPGCSGRSYDVSVCWSLSLRRPPPETLWSVGHHSTSDDSFAYRQRSEVEDRKRIDNPITRFRLWMESQGWWSSADEEELKSRQKTEVMQALKRAESLERCELGELFTDVYAGQEPWTLTEQRKELQGLLKKYGQSWEPWRAELARFKNKVRYSFPNVTKLKPITEQHIARFSTVGSGILVGTALGVIIPEGIEALNVSDKLPTSQIALSLIAGFTLMMVIEQLVAPHSQGASHFAGAVPLNHVGPSSTLEFDAEMGDHEGSSRGSTPGPGFMQADSAENPKGRAYPLTFGLVMHGLADGLALGVSALPDPTHPSHGHDLTLVVFLALIVHKAPTSLAFTTSLLNTSLSRADCRKHLGIFAASTPVGAIASYLLLSFFSAGAPSDWTGLALLVSGGTFLYVATVMLSPGGHSPDHAGNDMLPAHRVLLISGGMLLPYVISHVILPEVH
;
A
#
# COMPACT_ATOMS: atom_id res chain seq x y z
N MET A 1 37.85 -6.54 -5.15
CA MET A 1 36.73 -6.91 -4.25
C MET A 1 35.53 -5.99 -4.44
N LEU A 2 35.62 -4.69 -4.10
CA LEU A 2 34.51 -3.75 -4.23
C LEU A 2 33.82 -3.76 -5.62
N PRO A 3 34.54 -3.66 -6.76
CA PRO A 3 33.91 -3.71 -8.10
C PRO A 3 33.23 -5.06 -8.41
N THR A 4 33.83 -6.16 -7.95
CA THR A 4 33.26 -7.51 -8.12
C THR A 4 31.93 -7.63 -7.38
N LEU A 5 31.87 -7.10 -6.16
CA LEU A 5 30.69 -7.11 -5.33
C LEU A 5 29.60 -6.19 -5.90
N ASP A 6 29.95 -4.98 -6.33
CA ASP A 6 29.03 -4.05 -6.99
C ASP A 6 28.41 -4.65 -8.25
N THR A 7 29.22 -5.30 -9.10
CA THR A 7 28.73 -5.96 -10.33
C THR A 7 27.75 -7.08 -10.01
N VAL A 8 28.06 -7.91 -9.02
CA VAL A 8 27.17 -9.02 -8.62
C VAL A 8 25.87 -8.49 -8.03
N LEU A 9 25.93 -7.56 -7.08
CA LEU A 9 24.74 -7.00 -6.43
C LEU A 9 23.86 -6.20 -7.39
N TYR A 10 24.46 -5.48 -8.34
CA TYR A 10 23.71 -4.82 -9.42
C TYR A 10 22.91 -5.83 -10.25
N ASN A 11 23.51 -6.95 -10.63
CA ASN A 11 22.82 -8.01 -11.38
C ASN A 11 21.75 -8.72 -10.53
N VAL A 12 22.01 -8.92 -9.24
CA VAL A 12 21.03 -9.48 -8.28
C VAL A 12 19.82 -8.57 -8.16
N GLN A 13 20.01 -7.25 -8.19
CA GLN A 13 18.90 -6.29 -8.23
C GLN A 13 18.10 -6.40 -9.53
N ARG A 14 18.76 -6.56 -10.68
CA ARG A 14 18.08 -6.75 -11.98
C ARG A 14 17.24 -8.04 -12.05
N GLN A 15 17.59 -9.04 -11.25
CA GLN A 15 16.79 -10.26 -11.06
C GLN A 15 15.63 -10.09 -10.07
N GLY A 16 15.45 -8.90 -9.46
CA GLY A 16 14.41 -8.64 -8.47
C GLY A 16 14.64 -9.25 -7.09
N LYS A 17 15.86 -9.71 -6.80
CA LYS A 17 16.18 -10.40 -5.53
C LYS A 17 16.49 -9.44 -4.38
N THR A 18 17.03 -8.27 -4.70
CA THR A 18 17.12 -7.11 -3.81
C THR A 18 16.35 -5.94 -4.42
N SER A 19 15.84 -5.02 -3.59
CA SER A 19 15.00 -3.92 -4.07
C SER A 19 15.79 -2.80 -4.75
N PHE A 20 17.05 -2.59 -4.36
CA PHE A 20 17.82 -1.43 -4.76
C PHE A 20 19.32 -1.71 -4.69
N HIS A 21 20.12 -1.07 -5.54
CA HIS A 21 21.56 -1.07 -5.41
C HIS A 21 22.19 0.19 -6.03
N MET A 22 23.39 0.54 -5.58
CA MET A 22 24.19 1.65 -6.10
C MET A 22 25.62 1.18 -6.20
N THR A 23 26.24 1.38 -7.35
CA THR A 23 27.64 1.03 -7.55
C THR A 23 28.56 2.21 -7.26
N SER A 24 29.80 1.94 -6.88
CA SER A 24 30.84 2.93 -6.60
C SER A 24 31.89 3.00 -7.73
N HIS A 25 31.53 2.55 -8.94
CA HIS A 25 32.43 2.52 -10.10
C HIS A 25 32.97 3.92 -10.44
N GLY A 26 34.29 4.04 -10.47
CA GLY A 26 35.02 5.28 -10.71
C GLY A 26 35.37 6.04 -9.43
N GLU A 27 34.86 5.62 -8.27
CA GLU A 27 35.08 6.27 -6.98
C GLU A 27 35.95 5.44 -6.02
N GLU A 28 36.48 4.31 -6.47
CA GLU A 28 37.16 3.33 -5.62
C GLU A 28 38.46 3.88 -5.01
N ALA A 29 39.25 4.64 -5.78
CA ALA A 29 40.48 5.26 -5.27
C ALA A 29 40.20 6.23 -4.13
N THR A 30 39.09 6.97 -4.21
CA THR A 30 38.67 7.89 -3.17
C THR A 30 38.30 7.18 -1.89
N ILE A 31 37.44 6.17 -2.04
CA ILE A 31 36.90 5.43 -0.91
C ILE A 31 38.02 4.65 -0.21
N ILE A 32 38.81 3.89 -0.96
CA ILE A 32 39.89 3.05 -0.41
C ILE A 32 41.11 3.89 0.00
N GLY A 33 41.46 4.91 -0.78
CA GLY A 33 42.57 5.81 -0.45
C GLY A 33 42.32 6.57 0.86
N THR A 34 41.09 7.04 1.09
CA THR A 34 40.76 7.67 2.36
C THR A 34 40.69 6.63 3.49
N ALA A 35 40.08 5.46 3.26
CA ALA A 35 40.03 4.41 4.27
C ALA A 35 41.43 3.96 4.75
N ALA A 36 42.42 3.96 3.85
CA ALA A 36 43.81 3.64 4.18
C ALA A 36 44.53 4.76 4.94
N ALA A 37 44.05 6.00 4.84
CA ALA A 37 44.63 7.17 5.52
C ALA A 37 44.02 7.44 6.90
N LEU A 38 42.79 6.97 7.14
CA LEU A 38 42.10 7.07 8.42
C LEU A 38 42.54 5.97 9.38
N GLU A 39 42.58 6.27 10.66
CA GLU A 39 42.77 5.28 11.71
C GLU A 39 41.47 4.47 11.91
N ASN A 40 41.58 3.32 12.57
CA ASN A 40 40.43 2.44 12.79
C ASN A 40 39.42 3.01 13.80
N ASP A 41 39.86 3.91 14.67
CA ASP A 41 39.06 4.60 15.69
C ASP A 41 38.49 5.95 15.22
N ASP A 42 38.76 6.37 13.98
CA ASP A 42 38.15 7.56 13.39
C ASP A 42 36.68 7.30 13.04
N GLU A 43 35.80 8.24 13.37
CA GLU A 43 34.37 8.16 13.07
C GLU A 43 34.11 8.52 11.61
N VAL A 44 33.40 7.65 10.88
CA VAL A 44 33.06 7.86 9.47
C VAL A 44 31.58 8.09 9.32
N LEU A 45 31.22 9.20 8.68
CA LEU A 45 29.86 9.55 8.31
C LEU A 45 29.76 9.53 6.77
N GLY A 46 29.07 8.52 6.24
CA GLY A 46 28.91 8.30 4.81
C GLY A 46 27.68 8.99 4.21
N GLN A 47 27.60 9.02 2.89
CA GLN A 47 26.40 9.43 2.16
C GLN A 47 25.62 8.21 1.65
N TYR A 48 26.27 7.30 0.91
CA TYR A 48 25.73 5.99 0.46
C TYR A 48 26.66 5.24 -0.52
N ARG A 49 27.81 5.80 -0.94
CA ARG A 49 28.77 5.12 -1.83
C ARG A 49 30.04 4.68 -1.10
N GLU A 50 30.05 4.70 0.23
CA GLU A 50 31.25 4.50 1.05
C GLU A 50 31.44 3.04 1.53
N MET A 51 30.75 2.07 0.93
CA MET A 51 30.86 0.65 1.31
C MET A 51 32.31 0.13 1.33
N GLY A 52 33.17 0.65 0.45
CA GLY A 52 34.59 0.29 0.43
C GLY A 52 35.34 0.58 1.74
N ILE A 53 34.92 1.59 2.51
CA ILE A 53 35.54 1.91 3.82
C ILE A 53 35.23 0.81 4.84
N LEU A 54 33.98 0.34 4.85
CA LEU A 54 33.57 -0.78 5.72
C LEU A 54 34.30 -2.07 5.32
N LEU A 55 34.46 -2.33 4.02
CA LEU A 55 35.22 -3.48 3.55
C LEU A 55 36.69 -3.40 3.96
N TRP A 56 37.31 -2.22 3.87
CA TRP A 56 38.68 -1.96 4.32
C TRP A 56 38.84 -2.21 5.82
N ARG A 57 37.87 -1.76 6.63
CA ARG A 57 37.84 -1.95 8.09
C ARG A 57 37.42 -3.36 8.53
N GLY A 58 37.15 -4.29 7.61
CA GLY A 58 36.90 -5.69 7.95
C GLY A 58 35.44 -6.05 8.28
N PHE A 59 34.45 -5.25 7.83
CA PHE A 59 33.02 -5.52 8.03
C PHE A 59 32.56 -6.87 7.43
N GLY A 60 33.25 -7.34 6.40
CA GLY A 60 33.05 -8.64 5.77
C GLY A 60 31.93 -8.68 4.72
N ILE A 61 32.09 -9.53 3.70
CA ILE A 61 31.14 -9.65 2.57
C ILE A 61 29.77 -10.14 3.03
N ASN A 62 29.73 -11.07 3.98
CA ASN A 62 28.47 -11.63 4.49
C ASN A 62 27.60 -10.55 5.15
N SER A 63 28.20 -9.63 5.91
CA SER A 63 27.49 -8.53 6.56
C SER A 63 26.93 -7.53 5.53
N VAL A 64 27.69 -7.25 4.46
CA VAL A 64 27.21 -6.44 3.34
C VAL A 64 26.01 -7.09 2.67
N MET A 65 26.11 -8.39 2.34
CA MET A 65 25.00 -9.14 1.75
C MET A 65 23.80 -9.18 2.71
N ALA A 66 24.03 -9.33 4.01
CA ALA A 66 22.97 -9.37 5.00
C ALA A 66 22.13 -8.08 5.02
N GLN A 67 22.78 -6.92 4.96
CA GLN A 67 22.09 -5.63 4.87
C GLN A 67 21.31 -5.49 3.55
N CYS A 68 21.92 -5.83 2.41
CA CYS A 68 21.25 -5.72 1.11
C CYS A 68 20.03 -6.65 0.96
N PHE A 69 20.02 -7.79 1.65
CA PHE A 69 18.90 -8.74 1.65
C PHE A 69 17.92 -8.54 2.82
N GLY A 70 18.28 -7.73 3.82
CA GLY A 70 17.52 -7.56 5.07
C GLY A 70 17.38 -8.87 5.85
N ASN A 71 18.41 -9.73 5.81
CA ASN A 71 18.37 -11.04 6.45
C ASN A 71 18.78 -10.97 7.93
N ARG A 72 18.54 -12.06 8.67
CA ARG A 72 18.80 -12.14 10.12
C ARG A 72 20.24 -11.87 10.58
N GLU A 73 21.21 -11.84 9.67
CA GLU A 73 22.61 -11.50 9.96
C GLU A 73 22.88 -9.99 9.88
N ASP A 74 21.89 -9.17 9.47
CA ASP A 74 21.97 -7.71 9.52
C ASP A 74 21.80 -7.20 10.96
N THR A 75 22.85 -7.33 11.76
CA THR A 75 22.81 -6.96 13.18
C THR A 75 22.70 -5.46 13.43
N SER A 76 23.18 -4.63 12.49
CA SER A 76 23.20 -3.17 12.65
C SER A 76 21.90 -2.53 12.18
N GLY A 77 21.35 -2.99 11.06
CA GLY A 77 20.16 -2.40 10.42
C GLY A 77 18.86 -3.17 10.71
N LYS A 78 18.94 -4.44 11.11
CA LYS A 78 17.79 -5.36 11.32
C LYS A 78 16.83 -5.38 10.12
N GLY A 79 17.34 -5.19 8.91
CA GLY A 79 16.55 -5.14 7.67
C GLY A 79 15.56 -3.96 7.59
N ARG A 80 15.74 -2.91 8.40
CA ARG A 80 14.80 -1.77 8.46
C ARG A 80 14.98 -0.75 7.35
N GLN A 81 16.21 -0.60 6.89
CA GLN A 81 16.55 0.38 5.87
C GLN A 81 16.62 -0.28 4.49
N MET A 82 16.51 0.56 3.46
CA MET A 82 16.74 0.11 2.09
C MET A 82 18.18 -0.39 1.91
N PRO A 83 18.45 -1.24 0.90
CA PRO A 83 19.80 -1.69 0.61
C PRO A 83 20.80 -0.53 0.46
N VAL A 84 22.08 -0.80 0.74
CA VAL A 84 23.20 0.16 0.68
C VAL A 84 23.23 1.15 1.87
N HIS A 85 22.30 1.04 2.82
CA HIS A 85 22.31 1.83 4.06
C HIS A 85 23.07 1.11 5.17
N PHE A 86 24.39 1.01 4.99
CA PHE A 86 25.26 0.31 5.92
C PHE A 86 25.52 1.13 7.19
N GLY A 87 25.79 0.43 8.28
CA GLY A 87 26.17 1.01 9.57
C GLY A 87 26.89 -0.02 10.43
N SER A 88 27.90 0.40 11.19
CA SER A 88 28.57 -0.49 12.12
C SER A 88 29.26 0.29 13.25
N PRO A 89 28.71 0.24 14.47
CA PRO A 89 29.36 0.83 15.65
C PRO A 89 30.77 0.25 15.89
N LYS A 90 30.96 -1.05 15.64
CA LYS A 90 32.25 -1.74 15.81
C LYS A 90 33.35 -1.17 14.90
N HIS A 91 32.98 -0.68 13.73
CA HIS A 91 33.93 -0.18 12.73
C HIS A 91 33.91 1.36 12.65
N HIS A 92 33.36 2.03 13.68
CA HIS A 92 33.26 3.50 13.75
C HIS A 92 32.66 4.10 12.46
N PHE A 93 31.59 3.46 11.97
CA PHE A 93 30.88 3.89 10.76
C PHE A 93 29.43 4.15 11.10
N LEU A 94 29.05 5.42 11.07
CA LEU A 94 27.69 5.85 11.36
C LEU A 94 26.75 5.32 10.28
N THR A 95 25.58 4.84 10.72
CA THR A 95 24.58 4.29 9.80
C THR A 95 24.13 5.35 8.81
N ILE A 96 24.20 5.01 7.52
CA ILE A 96 23.75 5.87 6.43
C ILE A 96 22.24 6.13 6.51
N SER A 97 21.84 7.36 6.18
CA SER A 97 20.46 7.80 6.00
C SER A 97 20.25 8.35 4.58
N SER A 98 19.05 8.21 4.03
CA SER A 98 18.77 8.63 2.65
C SER A 98 18.79 10.16 2.44
N THR A 99 18.49 10.94 3.48
CA THR A 99 18.43 12.39 3.42
C THR A 99 19.83 12.98 3.23
N LEU A 100 20.04 13.63 2.08
CA LEU A 100 21.33 14.24 1.72
C LEU A 100 21.76 15.31 2.74
N ALA A 101 23.07 15.45 2.90
CA ALA A 101 23.76 16.46 3.72
C ALA A 101 23.48 16.46 5.24
N THR A 102 22.45 15.76 5.73
CA THR A 102 22.10 15.72 7.15
C THR A 102 23.23 15.22 8.06
N GLN A 103 24.12 14.38 7.54
CA GLN A 103 25.28 13.87 8.25
C GLN A 103 26.41 14.91 8.42
N ILE A 104 26.40 16.00 7.65
CA ILE A 104 27.45 17.03 7.66
C ILE A 104 27.47 17.82 8.99
N PRO A 105 26.35 18.41 9.45
CA PRO A 105 26.32 19.04 10.77
C PRO A 105 26.48 18.03 11.91
N GLN A 106 26.03 16.79 11.72
CA GLN A 106 26.27 15.70 12.68
C GLN A 106 27.77 15.41 12.82
N ALA A 107 28.53 15.39 11.72
CA ALA A 107 29.97 15.19 11.74
C ALA A 107 30.71 16.29 12.50
N ALA A 108 30.26 17.55 12.34
CA ALA A 108 30.78 18.67 13.12
C ALA A 108 30.54 18.48 14.63
N GLY A 109 29.35 17.99 15.01
CA GLY A 109 29.02 17.65 16.39
C GLY A 109 29.82 16.45 16.94
N VAL A 110 30.00 15.40 16.13
CA VAL A 110 30.83 14.23 16.49
C VAL A 110 32.28 14.65 16.70
N GLY A 111 32.86 15.44 15.80
CA GLY A 111 34.22 15.96 15.98
C GLY A 111 34.33 16.77 17.27
N TYR A 112 33.36 17.63 17.59
CA TYR A 112 33.35 18.40 18.83
C TYR A 112 33.32 17.49 20.06
N ALA A 113 32.54 16.40 20.03
CA ALA A 113 32.51 15.40 21.08
C ALA A 113 33.85 14.65 21.20
N LEU A 114 34.49 14.25 20.10
CA LEU A 114 35.81 13.62 20.08
C LEU A 114 36.87 14.50 20.73
N ARG A 115 36.88 15.80 20.38
CA ARG A 115 37.78 16.79 21.00
C ARG A 115 37.60 16.89 22.52
N ARG A 116 36.37 16.72 23.01
CA ARG A 116 36.04 16.77 24.44
C ARG A 116 36.25 15.46 25.18
N THR A 117 36.62 14.40 24.47
CA THR A 117 36.84 13.06 25.02
C THR A 117 38.35 12.80 25.08
N PRO A 118 39.00 12.93 26.25
CA PRO A 118 40.46 12.84 26.36
C PRO A 118 41.04 11.54 25.81
N GLU A 119 40.32 10.42 25.98
CA GLU A 119 40.74 9.10 25.50
C GLU A 119 40.73 8.98 23.97
N ARG A 120 40.02 9.89 23.29
CA ARG A 120 39.84 9.93 21.83
C ARG A 120 40.28 11.27 21.24
N SER A 121 41.15 12.00 21.94
CA SER A 121 41.58 13.34 21.52
C SER A 121 42.36 13.38 20.20
N HIS A 122 42.77 12.22 19.69
CA HIS A 122 43.45 12.07 18.40
C HIS A 122 42.54 11.57 17.27
N SER A 123 41.34 11.08 17.60
CA SER A 123 40.38 10.59 16.60
C SER A 123 39.69 11.78 15.92
N ILE A 124 39.34 11.61 14.65
CA ILE A 124 38.64 12.62 13.85
C ILE A 124 37.27 12.12 13.38
N ALA A 125 36.43 13.05 12.93
CA ALA A 125 35.17 12.74 12.24
C ALA A 125 35.33 12.98 10.73
N ALA A 126 35.38 11.91 9.94
CA ALA A 126 35.46 11.97 8.48
C ALA A 126 34.05 11.93 7.85
N CYS A 127 33.67 12.99 7.15
CA CYS A 127 32.35 13.16 6.56
C CYS A 127 32.42 13.15 5.03
N PHE A 128 31.78 12.17 4.40
CA PHE A 128 31.68 12.05 2.95
C PHE A 128 30.38 12.67 2.44
N PHE A 129 30.47 13.38 1.33
CA PHE A 129 29.32 13.91 0.61
C PHE A 129 29.65 14.17 -0.87
N GLY A 130 28.64 14.11 -1.73
CA GLY A 130 28.75 14.47 -3.15
C GLY A 130 28.65 15.98 -3.38
N GLU A 131 29.01 16.47 -4.57
CA GLU A 131 28.85 17.88 -4.92
C GLU A 131 27.38 18.32 -4.94
N GLY A 132 26.46 17.41 -5.27
CA GLY A 132 25.03 17.60 -5.14
C GLY A 132 24.60 17.98 -3.73
N ALA A 133 25.03 17.19 -2.75
CA ALA A 133 24.73 17.39 -1.33
C ALA A 133 25.35 18.68 -0.77
N ALA A 134 26.42 19.20 -1.38
CA ALA A 134 27.02 20.46 -0.99
C ALA A 134 26.17 21.70 -1.33
N SER A 135 25.07 21.55 -2.08
CA SER A 135 24.10 22.63 -2.33
C SER A 135 22.97 22.69 -1.30
N GLU A 136 22.87 21.71 -0.38
CA GLU A 136 21.90 21.72 0.70
C GLU A 136 22.27 22.73 1.80
N GLY A 137 21.26 23.25 2.52
CA GLY A 137 21.49 24.18 3.63
C GLY A 137 22.33 23.59 4.77
N ASP A 138 22.20 22.29 5.02
CA ASP A 138 22.95 21.57 6.07
C ASP A 138 24.46 21.56 5.79
N PHE A 139 24.89 21.64 4.53
CA PHE A 139 26.30 21.81 4.18
C PHE A 139 26.85 23.12 4.76
N HIS A 140 26.14 24.24 4.54
CA HIS A 140 26.52 25.54 5.07
C HIS A 140 26.54 25.53 6.60
N ALA A 141 25.50 24.98 7.22
CA ALA A 141 25.38 24.90 8.68
C ALA A 141 26.50 24.06 9.30
N GLY A 142 26.81 22.89 8.73
CA GLY A 142 27.83 21.98 9.24
C GLY A 142 29.25 22.55 9.14
N LEU A 143 29.60 23.18 8.00
CA LEU A 143 30.91 23.83 7.84
C LEU A 143 31.07 25.02 8.78
N LEU A 144 30.04 25.88 8.89
CA LEU A 144 30.07 27.01 9.80
C LEU A 144 30.20 26.55 11.27
N LEU A 145 29.49 25.49 11.65
CA LEU A 145 29.57 24.91 12.99
C LEU A 145 30.97 24.37 13.29
N ALA A 146 31.56 23.59 12.37
CA ALA A 146 32.90 23.03 12.53
C ALA A 146 33.99 24.10 12.58
N SER A 147 33.80 25.21 11.86
CA SER A 147 34.72 26.36 11.86
C SER A 147 34.64 27.16 13.16
N THR A 148 33.42 27.53 13.57
CA THR A 148 33.21 28.41 14.74
C THR A 148 33.40 27.69 16.06
N ILE A 149 33.11 26.39 16.10
CA ILE A 149 33.33 25.52 17.25
C ILE A 149 34.43 24.55 16.86
N PRO A 150 35.66 24.69 17.38
CA PRO A 150 36.76 23.93 16.83
C PRO A 150 36.53 22.43 17.07
N SER A 151 36.47 21.72 15.95
CA SER A 151 36.03 20.34 15.84
C SER A 151 36.97 19.61 14.89
N PRO A 152 37.64 18.50 15.29
CA PRO A 152 38.46 17.67 14.41
C PRO A 152 37.58 16.94 13.38
N THR A 153 37.09 17.67 12.39
CA THR A 153 36.24 17.16 11.32
C THR A 153 36.95 17.28 9.97
N LEU A 154 36.98 16.18 9.23
CA LEU A 154 37.49 16.09 7.87
C LEU A 154 36.32 16.00 6.91
N PHE A 155 36.15 17.00 6.05
CA PHE A 155 35.10 17.02 5.05
C PHE A 155 35.64 16.51 3.71
N ILE A 156 34.99 15.51 3.12
CA ILE A 156 35.45 14.83 1.89
C ILE A 156 34.36 14.95 0.84
N ALA A 157 34.58 15.86 -0.11
CA ALA A 157 33.69 16.09 -1.23
C ALA A 157 34.02 15.15 -2.40
N ARG A 158 33.14 14.21 -2.69
CA ARG A 158 33.17 13.38 -3.91
C ARG A 158 32.46 14.10 -5.03
N ASN A 159 33.18 15.00 -5.69
CA ASN A 159 32.64 15.65 -6.87
C ASN A 159 32.77 14.70 -8.05
N ASN A 160 31.64 14.12 -8.48
CA ASN A 160 31.63 13.19 -9.60
C ASN A 160 31.07 13.80 -10.91
N GLY A 161 30.85 15.13 -10.90
CA GLY A 161 30.31 15.92 -12.00
C GLY A 161 28.78 15.96 -12.10
N PHE A 162 28.05 15.14 -11.35
CA PHE A 162 26.60 15.01 -11.50
C PHE A 162 25.84 14.62 -10.21
N ALA A 163 24.77 15.36 -9.93
CA ALA A 163 23.74 14.98 -8.97
C ALA A 163 22.56 14.31 -9.69
N ILE A 164 22.60 12.98 -9.80
CA ILE A 164 21.65 12.21 -10.64
C ILE A 164 21.80 12.66 -12.10
N SER A 165 20.82 13.44 -12.60
CA SER A 165 20.80 14.01 -13.95
C SER A 165 21.31 15.44 -14.03
N THR A 166 21.46 16.14 -12.90
CA THR A 166 21.87 17.55 -12.86
C THR A 166 23.39 17.65 -12.99
N PRO A 167 23.94 18.23 -14.07
CA PRO A 167 25.38 18.42 -14.22
C PRO A 167 25.90 19.50 -13.27
N SER A 168 27.19 19.46 -12.95
CA SER A 168 27.83 20.43 -12.04
C SER A 168 27.65 21.89 -12.48
N THR A 169 27.52 22.14 -13.78
CA THR A 169 27.28 23.47 -14.36
C THR A 169 25.92 24.07 -13.99
N GLU A 170 24.95 23.22 -13.65
CA GLU A 170 23.64 23.62 -13.10
C GLU A 170 23.62 23.53 -11.58
N GLN A 171 24.56 22.80 -10.97
CA GLN A 171 24.66 22.65 -9.52
C GLN A 171 25.26 23.87 -8.83
N TYR A 172 26.26 24.51 -9.46
CA TYR A 172 26.92 25.70 -8.92
C TYR A 172 27.70 26.49 -9.98
N TYR A 173 27.89 27.80 -9.72
CA TYR A 173 28.72 28.69 -10.55
C TYR A 173 30.11 28.99 -9.97
N GLY A 174 30.40 28.53 -8.75
CA GLY A 174 31.72 28.67 -8.14
C GLY A 174 32.75 27.68 -8.71
N ASP A 175 34.01 27.84 -8.31
CA ASP A 175 35.10 26.92 -8.66
C ASP A 175 35.04 25.64 -7.80
N GLY A 176 34.04 24.80 -8.08
CA GLY A 176 33.80 23.56 -7.36
C GLY A 176 33.39 23.75 -5.90
N ILE A 177 33.65 22.72 -5.09
CA ILE A 177 33.34 22.73 -3.66
C ILE A 177 34.54 23.24 -2.83
N ALA A 178 35.77 23.00 -3.29
CA ALA A 178 36.99 23.38 -2.58
C ALA A 178 37.13 24.90 -2.40
N SER A 179 36.70 25.70 -3.38
CA SER A 179 36.71 27.17 -3.28
C SER A 179 35.76 27.72 -2.21
N ARG A 180 34.80 26.92 -1.72
CA ARG A 180 33.87 27.33 -0.67
C ARG A 180 34.49 27.29 0.72
N GLY A 181 35.42 26.38 0.98
CA GLY A 181 36.00 26.17 2.31
C GLY A 181 36.70 27.39 2.91
N PRO A 182 37.53 28.15 2.15
CA PRO A 182 38.14 29.38 2.65
C PRO A 182 37.13 30.44 3.12
N GLY A 183 35.92 30.46 2.54
CA GLY A 183 34.83 31.33 2.98
C GLY A 183 34.35 31.04 4.41
N TYR A 184 34.62 29.84 4.92
CA TYR A 184 34.35 29.45 6.30
C TYR A 184 35.62 29.48 7.17
N GLY A 185 36.77 29.92 6.66
CA GLY A 185 38.04 29.82 7.39
C GLY A 185 38.52 28.38 7.57
N ILE A 186 38.05 27.45 6.73
CA ILE A 186 38.47 26.05 6.73
C ILE A 186 39.61 25.88 5.74
N ASP A 187 40.67 25.20 6.17
CA ASP A 187 41.81 24.91 5.30
C ASP A 187 41.40 23.94 4.20
N THR A 188 41.50 24.42 2.96
CA THR A 188 41.33 23.60 1.76
C THR A 188 42.69 23.40 1.12
N PRO A 189 43.35 22.24 1.31
CA PRO A 189 44.59 21.94 0.63
C PRO A 189 44.35 21.95 -0.89
N PHE A 190 44.76 23.04 -1.54
CA PHE A 190 44.97 23.06 -2.99
C PHE A 190 46.11 22.10 -3.33
N GLU A 191 45.81 21.17 -4.24
CA GLU A 191 46.72 20.31 -5.00
C GLU A 191 48.23 20.62 -4.83
N LYS A 192 48.93 19.86 -3.98
CA LYS A 192 50.39 19.73 -4.03
C LYS A 192 50.79 18.30 -4.36
N ARG A 193 51.12 18.12 -5.64
CA ARG A 193 52.14 17.24 -6.22
C ARG A 193 52.82 16.28 -5.22
N GLY A 194 52.56 14.99 -5.39
CA GLY A 194 53.47 13.87 -5.17
C GLY A 194 54.41 13.89 -3.95
N GLY A 195 54.23 12.91 -3.07
CA GLY A 195 55.28 12.45 -2.17
C GLY A 195 55.57 13.39 -1.00
N GLY A 196 54.68 13.42 -0.01
CA GLY A 196 54.96 14.09 1.26
C GLY A 196 54.06 13.52 2.35
N ARG A 197 54.65 12.80 3.29
CA ARG A 197 54.03 12.50 4.58
C ARG A 197 53.54 13.83 5.15
N LEU A 198 52.24 13.93 5.48
CA LEU A 198 51.62 15.14 6.02
C LEU A 198 52.26 15.43 7.38
N SER A 199 53.37 16.17 7.36
CA SER A 199 54.14 16.55 8.54
C SER A 199 54.54 17.99 8.36
N ARG A 200 53.85 18.88 9.07
CA ARG A 200 54.37 20.23 9.32
C ARG A 200 55.46 20.11 10.39
N PRO A 201 56.71 20.56 10.14
CA PRO A 201 57.70 20.67 11.20
C PRO A 201 57.26 21.81 12.13
N GLY A 202 57.05 21.52 13.41
CA GLY A 202 56.92 22.57 14.44
C GLY A 202 55.69 22.53 15.36
N CYS A 203 54.72 21.64 15.15
CA CYS A 203 53.74 21.30 16.19
C CYS A 203 54.02 19.90 16.70
N SER A 204 54.62 19.80 17.88
CA SER A 204 54.64 18.56 18.66
C SER A 204 53.21 18.22 19.07
N GLY A 205 52.58 17.30 18.34
CA GLY A 205 51.20 16.86 18.55
C GLY A 205 50.38 16.98 17.27
N ARG A 206 49.73 15.88 16.87
CA ARG A 206 48.80 15.82 15.73
C ARG A 206 47.63 16.80 15.95
N SER A 207 47.77 18.04 15.50
CA SER A 207 46.67 19.01 15.39
C SER A 207 46.17 18.96 13.95
N TYR A 208 45.09 18.22 13.72
CA TYR A 208 44.28 18.39 12.51
C TYR A 208 43.33 19.55 12.79
N ASP A 209 43.64 20.73 12.28
CA ASP A 209 42.63 21.77 12.08
C ASP A 209 41.65 21.27 11.00
N VAL A 210 40.38 21.72 11.06
CA VAL A 210 39.31 21.35 10.12
C VAL A 210 39.86 21.41 8.70
N SER A 211 39.82 20.29 7.97
CA SER A 211 40.39 20.19 6.64
C SER A 211 39.39 19.59 5.66
N VAL A 212 39.30 20.15 4.45
CA VAL A 212 38.57 19.53 3.34
C VAL A 212 39.57 18.71 2.52
N CYS A 213 39.59 17.38 2.67
CA CYS A 213 40.50 16.55 1.88
C CYS A 213 39.86 16.16 0.56
N TRP A 214 40.51 16.53 -0.54
CA TRP A 214 40.19 16.04 -1.88
C TRP A 214 40.84 14.68 -2.10
N SER A 215 40.06 13.72 -2.57
CA SER A 215 40.55 12.43 -2.98
C SER A 215 40.94 12.45 -4.46
N LEU A 216 42.24 12.30 -4.71
CA LEU A 216 42.95 12.02 -5.97
C LEU A 216 42.24 12.45 -7.27
N SER A 217 42.63 13.61 -7.77
CA SER A 217 42.69 13.84 -9.22
C SER A 217 44.14 14.19 -9.56
N LEU A 218 44.74 13.44 -10.49
CA LEU A 218 46.15 13.58 -10.87
C LEU A 218 46.21 14.20 -12.28
N ARG A 219 46.24 15.54 -12.29
CA ARG A 219 46.84 16.48 -13.28
C ARG A 219 46.22 16.68 -14.70
N ARG A 220 45.49 17.82 -14.82
CA ARG A 220 45.50 18.95 -15.82
C ARG A 220 44.73 18.83 -17.16
N PRO A 221 44.21 20.02 -17.61
CA PRO A 221 42.80 20.44 -17.67
C PRO A 221 42.03 19.89 -18.90
N PRO A 222 40.67 19.84 -18.92
CA PRO A 222 39.68 20.43 -18.01
C PRO A 222 38.84 19.34 -17.25
N PRO A 223 37.71 19.68 -16.62
CA PRO A 223 37.45 19.41 -15.20
C PRO A 223 37.69 17.94 -14.82
N GLU A 224 38.80 17.66 -14.13
CA GLU A 224 39.13 16.30 -13.69
C GLU A 224 38.58 16.10 -12.27
N THR A 225 37.25 16.07 -12.18
CA THR A 225 36.51 15.57 -11.03
C THR A 225 36.61 14.05 -11.00
N LEU A 226 36.24 13.40 -9.89
CA LEU A 226 35.87 11.98 -9.96
C LEU A 226 34.78 11.85 -11.03
N TRP A 227 34.63 10.69 -11.64
CA TRP A 227 33.59 10.47 -12.64
C TRP A 227 32.83 9.22 -12.25
N SER A 228 31.53 9.36 -11.95
CA SER A 228 30.67 8.20 -11.73
C SER A 228 30.46 7.51 -13.05
N VAL A 229 31.15 6.39 -13.21
CA VAL A 229 31.16 5.58 -14.43
C VAL A 229 29.88 4.75 -14.56
N GLY A 230 29.27 4.39 -13.44
CA GLY A 230 27.97 3.72 -13.39
C GLY A 230 26.80 4.71 -13.39
N HIS A 231 25.60 4.18 -13.65
CA HIS A 231 24.34 4.89 -13.40
C HIS A 231 24.25 5.38 -11.95
N HIS A 232 23.41 6.37 -11.68
CA HIS A 232 23.26 6.88 -10.32
C HIS A 232 22.82 5.76 -9.36
N SER A 233 21.83 4.98 -9.75
CA SER A 233 21.34 3.81 -9.00
C SER A 233 20.70 2.81 -9.95
N THR A 234 20.23 1.68 -9.43
CA THR A 234 19.41 0.74 -10.22
C THR A 234 18.07 1.32 -10.69
N SER A 235 17.62 2.42 -10.08
CA SER A 235 16.40 3.14 -10.48
C SER A 235 16.64 4.25 -11.51
N ASP A 236 17.88 4.40 -11.99
CA ASP A 236 18.29 5.44 -12.91
C ASP A 236 18.87 4.85 -14.21
N ASP A 237 18.67 5.57 -15.32
CA ASP A 237 19.35 5.32 -16.60
C ASP A 237 20.12 6.58 -17.02
N SER A 238 21.42 6.56 -16.76
CA SER A 238 22.30 7.68 -17.08
C SER A 238 22.44 7.97 -18.57
N PHE A 239 22.10 7.04 -19.47
CA PHE A 239 22.18 7.30 -20.91
C PHE A 239 21.06 8.22 -21.41
N ALA A 240 20.03 8.47 -20.60
CA ALA A 240 19.01 9.46 -20.91
C ALA A 240 19.55 10.90 -20.90
N TYR A 241 20.64 11.17 -20.18
CA TYR A 241 21.17 12.53 -19.97
C TYR A 241 22.70 12.64 -20.09
N ARG A 242 23.43 11.53 -20.27
CA ARG A 242 24.88 11.51 -20.56
C ARG A 242 25.16 10.79 -21.87
N GLN A 243 26.13 11.28 -22.63
CA GLN A 243 26.54 10.64 -23.87
C GLN A 243 27.32 9.34 -23.57
N ARG A 244 26.97 8.26 -24.29
CA ARG A 244 27.62 6.94 -24.15
C ARG A 244 29.13 7.01 -24.39
N SER A 245 29.55 7.75 -25.41
CA SER A 245 30.96 7.93 -25.77
C SER A 245 31.78 8.51 -24.62
N GLU A 246 31.25 9.53 -23.94
CA GLU A 246 31.91 10.18 -22.82
C GLU A 246 32.13 9.22 -21.63
N VAL A 247 31.12 8.39 -21.33
CA VAL A 247 31.22 7.38 -20.25
C VAL A 247 32.25 6.30 -20.59
N GLU A 248 32.25 5.78 -21.81
CA GLU A 248 33.18 4.73 -22.24
C GLU A 248 34.63 5.24 -22.40
N ASP A 249 34.80 6.47 -22.88
CA ASP A 249 36.12 7.10 -22.93
C ASP A 249 36.69 7.29 -21.53
N ARG A 250 35.88 7.72 -20.55
CA ARG A 250 36.32 7.84 -19.15
C ARG A 250 36.67 6.50 -18.53
N LYS A 251 35.88 5.44 -18.77
CA LYS A 251 36.20 4.07 -18.34
C LYS A 251 37.57 3.61 -18.83
N ARG A 252 37.92 3.95 -20.06
CA ARG A 252 39.16 3.53 -20.69
C ARG A 252 40.36 4.37 -20.28
N ILE A 253 40.18 5.69 -20.20
CA ILE A 253 41.26 6.66 -20.05
C ILE A 253 41.66 6.83 -18.57
N ASP A 254 40.69 6.89 -17.65
CA ASP A 254 40.96 7.27 -16.25
C ASP A 254 40.30 6.32 -15.24
N ASN A 255 40.68 5.04 -15.30
CA ASN A 255 40.26 4.05 -14.32
C ASN A 255 41.27 3.97 -13.16
N PRO A 256 40.85 4.25 -11.91
CA PRO A 256 41.75 4.25 -10.76
C PRO A 256 42.41 2.89 -10.50
N ILE A 257 41.69 1.80 -10.75
CA ILE A 257 42.17 0.43 -10.54
C ILE A 257 43.25 0.10 -11.57
N THR A 258 43.02 0.42 -12.84
CA THR A 258 44.01 0.21 -13.91
C THR A 258 45.27 1.02 -13.65
N ARG A 259 45.14 2.30 -13.23
CA ARG A 259 46.28 3.15 -12.89
C ARG A 259 47.11 2.57 -11.74
N PHE A 260 46.45 2.10 -10.69
CA PHE A 260 47.13 1.50 -9.54
C PHE A 260 47.78 0.16 -9.90
N ARG A 261 47.11 -0.67 -10.71
CA ARG A 261 47.67 -1.93 -11.25
C ARG A 261 48.96 -1.69 -12.03
N LEU A 262 48.94 -0.76 -13.00
CA LEU A 262 50.12 -0.43 -13.81
C LEU A 262 51.27 0.09 -12.94
N TRP A 263 50.96 0.87 -11.90
CA TRP A 263 51.96 1.31 -10.94
C TRP A 263 52.57 0.14 -10.16
N MET A 264 51.76 -0.79 -9.63
CA MET A 264 52.28 -1.98 -8.93
C MET A 264 53.10 -2.90 -9.84
N GLU A 265 52.69 -3.07 -11.10
CA GLU A 265 53.45 -3.81 -12.13
C GLU A 265 54.82 -3.15 -12.37
N SER A 266 54.88 -1.81 -12.43
CA SER A 266 56.14 -1.08 -12.56
C SER A 266 57.11 -1.26 -11.38
N GLN A 267 56.58 -1.58 -10.19
CA GLN A 267 57.37 -1.87 -9.00
C GLN A 267 57.71 -3.37 -8.86
N GLY A 268 57.19 -4.23 -9.75
CA GLY A 268 57.34 -5.68 -9.68
C GLY A 268 56.55 -6.33 -8.54
N TRP A 269 55.52 -5.66 -8.01
CA TRP A 269 54.68 -6.16 -6.91
C TRP A 269 53.43 -6.90 -7.40
N TRP A 270 53.13 -6.81 -8.68
CA TRP A 270 51.92 -7.38 -9.27
C TRP A 270 52.21 -7.94 -10.66
N SER A 271 51.54 -9.03 -11.01
CA SER A 271 51.61 -9.65 -12.33
C SER A 271 50.21 -9.96 -12.86
N SER A 272 50.12 -10.24 -14.17
CA SER A 272 48.85 -10.67 -14.78
C SER A 272 48.35 -12.02 -14.24
N ALA A 273 49.26 -12.88 -13.76
CA ALA A 273 48.87 -14.15 -13.14
C ALA A 273 48.21 -13.92 -11.77
N ASP A 274 48.78 -13.03 -10.95
CA ASP A 274 48.21 -12.65 -9.64
C ASP A 274 46.83 -12.00 -9.78
N GLU A 275 46.65 -11.18 -10.82
CA GLU A 275 45.37 -10.53 -11.14
C GLU A 275 44.26 -11.55 -11.43
N GLU A 276 44.53 -12.54 -12.29
CA GLU A 276 43.55 -13.55 -12.65
C GLU A 276 43.24 -14.50 -11.48
N GLU A 277 44.24 -14.86 -10.69
CA GLU A 277 44.04 -15.63 -9.46
C GLU A 277 43.15 -14.84 -8.47
N LEU A 278 43.44 -13.55 -8.24
CA LEU A 278 42.68 -12.70 -7.34
C LEU A 278 41.22 -12.56 -7.80
N LYS A 279 40.99 -12.30 -9.09
CA LYS A 279 39.63 -12.18 -9.66
C LYS A 279 38.84 -13.46 -9.49
N SER A 280 39.44 -14.61 -9.81
CA SER A 280 38.80 -15.92 -9.69
C SER A 280 38.40 -16.22 -8.24
N ARG A 281 39.32 -15.96 -7.30
CA ARG A 281 39.06 -16.14 -5.87
C ARG A 281 37.96 -15.21 -5.36
N GLN A 282 38.04 -13.91 -5.66
CA GLN A 282 37.04 -12.93 -5.22
C GLN A 282 35.65 -13.24 -5.79
N LYS A 283 35.56 -13.63 -7.06
CA LYS A 283 34.29 -14.05 -7.67
C LYS A 283 33.70 -15.24 -6.93
N THR A 284 34.52 -16.23 -6.60
CA THR A 284 34.08 -17.40 -5.84
C THR A 284 33.58 -17.04 -4.44
N GLU A 285 34.33 -16.21 -3.71
CA GLU A 285 33.96 -15.73 -2.37
C GLU A 285 32.63 -14.95 -2.39
N VAL A 286 32.46 -14.03 -3.34
CA VAL A 286 31.24 -13.23 -3.48
C VAL A 286 30.03 -14.10 -3.83
N MET A 287 30.19 -15.06 -4.75
CA MET A 287 29.10 -15.98 -5.12
C MET A 287 28.70 -16.93 -3.98
N GLN A 288 29.67 -17.38 -3.17
CA GLN A 288 29.39 -18.16 -1.97
C GLN A 288 28.62 -17.34 -0.93
N ALA A 289 29.01 -16.09 -0.70
CA ALA A 289 28.32 -15.18 0.20
C ALA A 289 26.89 -14.87 -0.28
N LEU A 290 26.69 -14.67 -1.60
CA LEU A 290 25.37 -14.49 -2.19
C LEU A 290 24.47 -15.71 -1.97
N LYS A 291 24.96 -16.91 -2.29
CA LYS A 291 24.21 -18.16 -2.10
C LYS A 291 23.81 -18.37 -0.63
N ARG A 292 24.72 -18.04 0.30
CA ARG A 292 24.43 -18.04 1.73
C ARG A 292 23.32 -17.03 2.05
N ALA A 293 23.46 -15.77 1.63
CA ALA A 293 22.52 -14.71 1.94
C ALA A 293 21.10 -14.99 1.43
N GLU A 294 20.97 -15.58 0.24
CA GLU A 294 19.66 -16.00 -0.33
C GLU A 294 18.98 -17.11 0.47
N SER A 295 19.77 -17.99 1.10
CA SER A 295 19.23 -19.09 1.91
C SER A 295 18.80 -18.67 3.32
N LEU A 296 19.22 -17.48 3.77
CA LEU A 296 18.94 -17.00 5.12
C LEU A 296 17.54 -16.38 5.20
N GLU A 297 16.90 -16.62 6.33
CA GLU A 297 15.62 -15.98 6.68
C GLU A 297 15.82 -14.48 6.95
N ARG A 298 14.77 -13.70 6.69
CA ARG A 298 14.64 -12.30 7.07
C ARG A 298 14.69 -12.14 8.59
N CYS A 299 14.96 -10.91 9.04
CA CYS A 299 14.87 -10.54 10.45
C CYS A 299 13.49 -10.89 11.05
N GLU A 300 13.36 -10.97 12.37
CA GLU A 300 12.06 -11.29 12.98
C GLU A 300 11.08 -10.14 12.76
N LEU A 301 9.84 -10.44 12.32
CA LEU A 301 8.85 -9.41 12.01
C LEU A 301 8.54 -8.49 13.21
N GLY A 302 8.60 -9.03 14.43
CA GLY A 302 8.43 -8.27 15.66
C GLY A 302 9.49 -7.20 15.90
N GLU A 303 10.67 -7.30 15.27
CA GLU A 303 11.75 -6.32 15.39
C GLU A 303 11.39 -4.96 14.78
N LEU A 304 10.35 -4.90 13.94
CA LEU A 304 9.73 -3.66 13.45
C LEU A 304 9.46 -2.64 14.57
N PHE A 305 9.03 -3.12 15.74
CA PHE A 305 8.65 -2.26 16.88
C PHE A 305 9.80 -2.01 17.86
N THR A 306 10.95 -2.66 17.65
CA THR A 306 12.09 -2.54 18.57
C THR A 306 12.99 -1.38 18.18
N ASP A 307 13.78 -0.88 19.12
CA ASP A 307 14.73 0.24 18.97
C ASP A 307 14.14 1.59 18.50
N VAL A 308 12.81 1.76 18.53
CA VAL A 308 12.16 3.06 18.34
C VAL A 308 12.48 4.00 19.50
N TYR A 309 12.46 3.47 20.73
CA TYR A 309 12.85 4.16 21.95
C TYR A 309 13.72 3.26 22.81
N ALA A 310 14.58 3.86 23.64
CA ALA A 310 15.29 3.16 24.69
C ALA A 310 14.44 3.04 25.97
N GLY A 311 14.70 2.02 26.79
CA GLY A 311 14.05 1.85 28.10
C GLY A 311 12.67 1.18 28.01
N GLN A 312 11.71 1.68 28.80
CA GLN A 312 10.36 1.11 28.83
C GLN A 312 9.60 1.43 27.55
N GLU A 313 9.07 0.40 26.91
CA GLU A 313 8.29 0.56 25.69
C GLU A 313 7.00 1.38 25.95
N PRO A 314 6.72 2.42 25.14
CA PRO A 314 5.45 3.12 25.19
C PRO A 314 4.26 2.18 24.99
N TRP A 315 3.19 2.40 25.76
CA TRP A 315 1.98 1.57 25.70
C TRP A 315 1.38 1.47 24.28
N THR A 316 1.52 2.52 23.47
CA THR A 316 1.07 2.58 22.08
C THR A 316 1.79 1.56 21.19
N LEU A 317 3.11 1.38 21.34
CA LEU A 317 3.85 0.36 20.60
C LEU A 317 3.48 -1.05 21.05
N THR A 318 3.22 -1.23 22.35
CA THR A 318 2.73 -2.51 22.87
C THR A 318 1.36 -2.87 22.30
N GLU A 319 0.45 -1.89 22.20
CA GLU A 319 -0.87 -2.07 21.58
C GLU A 319 -0.76 -2.42 20.09
N GLN A 320 0.02 -1.66 19.32
CA GLN A 320 0.23 -1.91 17.89
C GLN A 320 0.85 -3.28 17.62
N ARG A 321 1.79 -3.73 18.46
CA ARG A 321 2.36 -5.07 18.37
C ARG A 321 1.30 -6.16 18.59
N LYS A 322 0.42 -5.98 19.59
CA LYS A 322 -0.70 -6.90 19.86
C LYS A 322 -1.70 -6.90 18.71
N GLU A 323 -1.98 -5.74 18.12
CA GLU A 323 -2.84 -5.62 16.94
C GLU A 323 -2.25 -6.40 15.76
N LEU A 324 -0.95 -6.22 15.45
CA LEU A 324 -0.28 -7.00 14.40
C LEU A 324 -0.40 -8.50 14.67
N GLN A 325 -0.18 -8.95 15.90
CA GLN A 325 -0.36 -10.36 16.27
C GLN A 325 -1.79 -10.84 16.00
N GLY A 326 -2.80 -10.04 16.32
CA GLY A 326 -4.20 -10.32 16.03
C GLY A 326 -4.50 -10.40 14.53
N LEU A 327 -3.94 -9.48 13.74
CA LEU A 327 -4.07 -9.46 12.28
C LEU A 327 -3.40 -10.70 11.66
N LEU A 328 -2.19 -11.05 12.09
CA LEU A 328 -1.50 -12.25 11.63
C LEU A 328 -2.29 -13.52 11.99
N LYS A 329 -2.93 -13.57 13.17
CA LYS A 329 -3.78 -14.70 13.58
C LYS A 329 -4.99 -14.87 12.67
N LYS A 330 -5.61 -13.75 12.27
CA LYS A 330 -6.83 -13.76 11.48
C LYS A 330 -6.58 -13.95 9.98
N TYR A 331 -5.50 -13.35 9.47
CA TYR A 331 -5.26 -13.20 8.03
C TYR A 331 -3.94 -13.80 7.55
N GLY A 332 -3.04 -14.22 8.45
CA GLY A 332 -1.71 -14.74 8.06
C GLY A 332 -1.74 -15.98 7.18
N GLN A 333 -2.86 -16.70 7.16
CA GLN A 333 -3.09 -17.82 6.24
C GLN A 333 -4.19 -17.55 5.20
N SER A 334 -4.85 -16.38 5.18
CA SER A 334 -6.00 -16.18 4.28
C SER A 334 -5.60 -15.86 2.84
N TRP A 335 -4.44 -15.23 2.63
CA TRP A 335 -3.96 -14.81 1.31
C TRP A 335 -2.58 -15.41 1.01
N GLU A 336 -2.42 -16.02 -0.17
CA GLU A 336 -1.21 -16.76 -0.56
C GLU A 336 0.06 -15.90 -0.55
N PRO A 337 0.07 -14.66 -1.09
CA PRO A 337 1.25 -13.81 -1.09
C PRO A 337 1.73 -13.45 0.32
N TRP A 338 0.80 -13.25 1.26
CA TRP A 338 1.16 -12.98 2.66
C TRP A 338 1.76 -14.19 3.33
N ARG A 339 1.23 -15.38 3.02
CA ARG A 339 1.76 -16.64 3.55
C ARG A 339 3.16 -16.92 3.01
N ALA A 340 3.37 -16.71 1.71
CA ALA A 340 4.66 -16.85 1.07
C ALA A 340 5.69 -15.87 1.65
N GLU A 341 5.30 -14.62 1.89
CA GLU A 341 6.18 -13.61 2.46
C GLU A 341 6.48 -13.88 3.95
N LEU A 342 5.48 -14.24 4.76
CA LEU A 342 5.68 -14.62 6.17
C LEU A 342 6.61 -15.83 6.33
N ALA A 343 6.61 -16.76 5.37
CA ALA A 343 7.51 -17.91 5.39
C ALA A 343 9.00 -17.54 5.25
N ARG A 344 9.31 -16.29 4.88
CA ARG A 344 10.69 -15.78 4.75
C ARG A 344 11.25 -15.22 6.05
N PHE A 345 10.41 -14.91 7.05
CA PHE A 345 10.85 -14.31 8.31
C PHE A 345 11.32 -15.37 9.32
N LYS A 346 12.30 -15.00 10.16
CA LYS A 346 12.75 -15.80 11.31
C LYS A 346 11.63 -15.98 12.33
N ASN A 347 11.63 -17.11 13.05
CA ASN A 347 10.67 -17.46 14.11
C ASN A 347 9.22 -17.66 13.63
N LYS A 348 9.04 -18.31 12.48
CA LYS A 348 7.75 -18.76 11.91
C LYS A 348 6.79 -19.38 12.93
N VAL A 349 7.35 -20.09 13.92
CA VAL A 349 6.62 -20.84 14.96
C VAL A 349 5.97 -19.93 16.01
N ARG A 350 6.51 -18.75 16.33
CA ARG A 350 5.88 -17.80 17.25
C ARG A 350 4.58 -17.21 16.69
N TYR A 351 4.44 -17.28 15.37
CA TYR A 351 3.24 -16.92 14.62
C TYR A 351 2.53 -18.17 14.07
N SER A 352 2.89 -19.38 14.53
CA SER A 352 2.16 -20.60 14.19
C SER A 352 0.90 -20.65 15.05
N PHE A 353 -0.22 -20.35 14.42
CA PHE A 353 -1.51 -20.33 15.10
C PHE A 353 -2.02 -21.75 15.32
N PRO A 354 -2.57 -22.09 16.51
CA PRO A 354 -3.35 -23.32 16.66
C PRO A 354 -4.44 -23.30 15.60
N ASN A 355 -4.69 -24.46 14.97
CA ASN A 355 -5.77 -24.65 13.99
C ASN A 355 -7.03 -23.99 14.54
N VAL A 356 -7.33 -22.77 14.05
CA VAL A 356 -8.60 -22.13 14.31
C VAL A 356 -9.57 -23.04 13.60
N THR A 357 -10.36 -23.77 14.37
CA THR A 357 -11.50 -24.55 13.89
C THR A 357 -12.20 -23.67 12.87
N LYS A 358 -12.13 -24.09 11.60
CA LYS A 358 -12.72 -23.36 10.48
C LYS A 358 -14.20 -23.14 10.81
N LEU A 359 -14.55 -21.96 11.32
CA LEU A 359 -15.86 -21.40 11.02
C LEU A 359 -15.83 -21.26 9.50
N LYS A 360 -16.54 -22.16 8.82
CA LYS A 360 -16.65 -22.17 7.36
C LYS A 360 -16.98 -20.73 6.96
N PRO A 361 -16.12 -20.03 6.18
CA PRO A 361 -16.48 -18.70 5.71
C PRO A 361 -17.79 -18.84 4.94
N ILE A 362 -18.77 -18.00 5.26
CA ILE A 362 -20.02 -17.89 4.51
C ILE A 362 -19.59 -17.54 3.09
N THR A 363 -19.66 -18.51 2.16
CA THR A 363 -19.25 -18.27 0.77
C THR A 363 -20.20 -17.29 0.11
N GLU A 364 -19.76 -16.59 -0.93
CA GLU A 364 -20.60 -15.69 -1.74
C GLU A 364 -21.90 -16.38 -2.20
N GLN A 365 -21.83 -17.68 -2.51
CA GLN A 365 -23.01 -18.50 -2.83
C GLN A 365 -24.04 -18.56 -1.69
N HIS A 366 -23.61 -18.62 -0.42
CA HIS A 366 -24.54 -18.61 0.71
C HIS A 366 -25.18 -17.24 0.90
N ILE A 367 -24.42 -16.15 0.69
CA ILE A 367 -24.94 -14.78 0.74
C ILE A 367 -25.95 -14.54 -0.39
N ALA A 368 -25.64 -14.98 -1.61
CA ALA A 368 -26.53 -14.88 -2.76
C ALA A 368 -27.83 -15.67 -2.57
N ARG A 369 -27.75 -16.91 -2.06
CA ARG A 369 -28.93 -17.73 -1.74
C ARG A 369 -29.78 -17.09 -0.64
N PHE A 370 -29.15 -16.60 0.42
CA PHE A 370 -29.85 -15.95 1.53
C PHE A 370 -30.53 -14.65 1.08
N SER A 371 -29.87 -13.83 0.28
CA SER A 371 -30.47 -12.62 -0.31
C SER A 371 -31.64 -12.96 -1.24
N THR A 372 -31.53 -14.03 -2.03
CA THR A 372 -32.60 -14.49 -2.94
C THR A 372 -33.85 -14.92 -2.18
N VAL A 373 -33.68 -15.71 -1.10
CA VAL A 373 -34.79 -16.08 -0.21
C VAL A 373 -35.37 -14.85 0.47
N GLY A 374 -34.51 -13.91 0.90
CA GLY A 374 -34.91 -12.64 1.50
C GLY A 374 -35.80 -11.79 0.61
N SER A 375 -35.47 -11.68 -0.69
CA SER A 375 -36.33 -10.99 -1.67
C SER A 375 -37.68 -11.69 -1.85
N GLY A 376 -37.71 -13.03 -1.83
CA GLY A 376 -38.96 -13.79 -1.83
C GLY A 376 -39.83 -13.50 -0.61
N ILE A 377 -39.23 -13.47 0.58
CA ILE A 377 -39.92 -13.12 1.83
C ILE A 377 -40.53 -11.71 1.75
N LEU A 378 -39.81 -10.73 1.21
CA LEU A 378 -40.31 -9.36 1.05
C LEU A 378 -41.55 -9.28 0.14
N VAL A 379 -41.51 -9.95 -1.01
CA VAL A 379 -42.67 -10.03 -1.92
C VAL A 379 -43.83 -10.77 -1.24
N GLY A 380 -43.53 -11.86 -0.52
CA GLY A 380 -44.52 -12.65 0.22
C GLY A 380 -45.21 -11.85 1.33
N THR A 381 -44.48 -11.02 2.06
CA THR A 381 -45.04 -10.14 3.09
C THR A 381 -46.00 -9.13 2.47
N ALA A 382 -45.65 -8.56 1.30
CA ALA A 382 -46.49 -7.60 0.60
C ALA A 382 -47.79 -8.24 0.06
N LEU A 383 -47.65 -9.29 -0.75
CA LEU A 383 -48.75 -9.89 -1.50
C LEU A 383 -49.57 -10.88 -0.66
N GLY A 384 -48.93 -11.53 0.33
CA GLY A 384 -49.51 -12.60 1.11
C GLY A 384 -50.14 -12.17 2.43
N VAL A 385 -49.79 -10.98 2.94
CA VAL A 385 -50.27 -10.48 4.23
C VAL A 385 -50.71 -9.02 4.12
N ILE A 386 -49.79 -8.08 3.86
CA ILE A 386 -50.09 -6.63 4.01
C ILE A 386 -51.17 -6.12 3.06
N ILE A 387 -51.17 -6.52 1.78
CA ILE A 387 -52.19 -6.10 0.81
C ILE A 387 -53.56 -6.75 1.09
N PRO A 388 -53.66 -8.08 1.29
CA PRO A 388 -54.91 -8.72 1.71
C PRO A 388 -55.54 -8.09 2.96
N GLU A 389 -54.76 -7.90 4.03
CA GLU A 389 -55.23 -7.25 5.27
C GLU A 389 -55.65 -5.79 5.01
N GLY A 390 -54.93 -5.07 4.17
CA GLY A 390 -55.28 -3.71 3.79
C GLY A 390 -56.59 -3.59 3.01
N ILE A 391 -56.92 -4.60 2.19
CA ILE A 391 -58.18 -4.66 1.43
C ILE A 391 -59.35 -4.98 2.37
N GLU A 392 -59.16 -5.92 3.30
CA GLU A 392 -60.16 -6.26 4.31
C GLU A 392 -60.46 -5.05 5.21
N ALA A 393 -59.42 -4.36 5.69
CA ALA A 393 -59.56 -3.17 6.53
C ALA A 393 -60.20 -1.95 5.82
N LEU A 394 -60.33 -1.94 4.49
CA LEU A 394 -61.08 -0.93 3.73
C LEU A 394 -62.58 -1.28 3.55
N ASN A 395 -63.03 -2.42 4.09
CA ASN A 395 -64.44 -2.85 4.07
C ASN A 395 -65.06 -2.88 2.66
N VAL A 396 -64.26 -3.21 1.64
CA VAL A 396 -64.65 -3.10 0.21
C VAL A 396 -65.65 -4.19 -0.22
N SER A 397 -65.82 -5.29 0.54
CA SER A 397 -66.90 -6.26 0.39
C SER A 397 -66.95 -7.30 1.52
N ASP A 398 -68.12 -7.51 2.13
CA ASP A 398 -68.41 -8.46 3.23
C ASP A 398 -68.17 -9.96 2.93
N LYS A 399 -67.52 -10.35 1.82
CA LYS A 399 -67.50 -11.75 1.34
C LYS A 399 -66.21 -12.26 0.68
N LEU A 400 -65.10 -11.53 0.71
CA LEU A 400 -63.85 -12.00 0.11
C LEU A 400 -62.86 -12.44 1.21
N PRO A 401 -62.58 -13.74 1.37
CA PRO A 401 -61.61 -14.19 2.36
C PRO A 401 -60.19 -13.76 1.97
N THR A 402 -59.47 -13.13 2.90
CA THR A 402 -58.08 -12.66 2.76
C THR A 402 -57.14 -13.72 2.19
N SER A 403 -57.32 -14.98 2.59
CA SER A 403 -56.56 -16.13 2.10
C SER A 403 -56.68 -16.34 0.58
N GLN A 404 -57.85 -16.08 -0.02
CA GLN A 404 -58.05 -16.22 -1.46
C GLN A 404 -57.41 -15.07 -2.24
N ILE A 405 -57.45 -13.85 -1.67
CA ILE A 405 -56.78 -12.68 -2.24
C ILE A 405 -55.26 -12.91 -2.23
N ALA A 406 -54.71 -13.32 -1.08
CA ALA A 406 -53.30 -13.63 -0.89
C ALA A 406 -52.80 -14.68 -1.88
N LEU A 407 -53.51 -15.81 -1.98
CA LEU A 407 -53.12 -16.91 -2.86
C LEU A 407 -53.21 -16.52 -4.34
N SER A 408 -54.22 -15.73 -4.73
CA SER A 408 -54.38 -15.23 -6.10
C SER A 408 -53.25 -14.28 -6.50
N LEU A 409 -52.85 -13.37 -5.60
CA LEU A 409 -51.75 -12.43 -5.83
C LEU A 409 -50.40 -13.16 -5.93
N ILE A 410 -50.10 -14.08 -5.00
CA ILE A 410 -48.86 -14.86 -5.01
C ILE A 410 -48.79 -15.77 -6.25
N ALA A 411 -49.90 -16.41 -6.64
CA ALA A 411 -49.96 -17.27 -7.82
C ALA A 411 -49.73 -16.48 -9.11
N GLY A 412 -50.37 -15.32 -9.27
CA GLY A 412 -50.17 -14.43 -10.43
C GLY A 412 -48.73 -13.92 -10.53
N PHE A 413 -48.15 -13.47 -9.42
CA PHE A 413 -46.75 -13.02 -9.39
C PHE A 413 -45.78 -14.16 -9.72
N THR A 414 -45.98 -15.34 -9.13
CA THR A 414 -45.15 -16.52 -9.38
C THR A 414 -45.21 -16.95 -10.85
N LEU A 415 -46.40 -16.94 -11.46
CA LEU A 415 -46.60 -17.25 -12.87
C LEU A 415 -45.80 -16.30 -13.76
N MET A 416 -45.91 -14.98 -13.52
CA MET A 416 -45.19 -13.99 -14.33
C MET A 416 -43.67 -14.10 -14.15
N MET A 417 -43.20 -14.34 -12.92
CA MET A 417 -41.77 -14.54 -12.63
C MET A 417 -41.22 -15.80 -13.32
N VAL A 418 -41.98 -16.89 -13.36
CA VAL A 418 -41.62 -18.12 -14.09
C VAL A 418 -41.48 -17.84 -15.59
N ILE A 419 -42.41 -17.08 -16.17
CA ILE A 419 -42.37 -16.68 -17.59
C ILE A 419 -41.12 -15.82 -17.86
N GLU A 420 -40.87 -14.81 -17.05
CA GLU A 420 -39.73 -13.90 -17.22
C GLU A 420 -38.37 -14.62 -17.09
N GLN A 421 -38.21 -15.46 -16.06
CA GLN A 421 -36.90 -16.05 -15.73
C GLN A 421 -36.59 -17.34 -16.51
N LEU A 422 -37.60 -18.06 -17.00
CA LEU A 422 -37.41 -19.37 -17.66
C LEU A 422 -37.80 -19.39 -19.14
N VAL A 423 -38.65 -18.46 -19.61
CA VAL A 423 -39.16 -18.46 -20.99
C VAL A 423 -38.57 -17.31 -21.84
N ALA A 424 -38.26 -16.16 -21.24
CA ALA A 424 -37.74 -14.99 -21.96
C ALA A 424 -36.45 -14.40 -21.33
N PRO A 425 -35.27 -15.03 -21.49
CA PRO A 425 -34.04 -14.55 -20.86
C PRO A 425 -33.48 -13.21 -21.41
N HIS A 426 -34.15 -12.53 -22.35
CA HIS A 426 -33.61 -11.38 -23.09
C HIS A 426 -34.61 -10.21 -23.28
N SER A 427 -35.31 -9.77 -22.22
CA SER A 427 -36.17 -8.58 -22.33
C SER A 427 -36.07 -7.58 -21.17
N GLN A 428 -34.91 -7.47 -20.53
CA GLN A 428 -34.58 -6.30 -19.70
C GLN A 428 -33.30 -5.64 -20.22
N GLY A 429 -33.44 -4.99 -21.37
CA GLY A 429 -32.43 -4.13 -21.97
C GLY A 429 -33.10 -2.93 -22.62
N ALA A 430 -33.76 -2.07 -21.83
CA ALA A 430 -34.08 -0.69 -22.20
C ALA A 430 -34.88 0.00 -21.08
N SER A 431 -34.20 0.82 -20.27
CA SER A 431 -34.61 2.21 -19.99
C SER A 431 -33.75 2.80 -18.89
N HIS A 432 -32.74 3.59 -19.26
CA HIS A 432 -32.47 4.91 -18.70
C HIS A 432 -31.42 5.62 -19.58
N PHE A 433 -31.91 6.59 -20.36
CA PHE A 433 -31.26 7.78 -20.90
C PHE A 433 -29.74 7.79 -21.18
N ALA A 434 -29.43 7.70 -22.48
CA ALA A 434 -28.48 8.50 -23.27
C ALA A 434 -26.97 8.54 -22.92
N GLY A 435 -26.18 7.94 -23.82
CA GLY A 435 -25.04 8.65 -24.44
C GLY A 435 -23.68 7.94 -24.40
N ALA A 436 -23.41 7.00 -25.32
CA ALA A 436 -22.10 6.83 -25.96
C ALA A 436 -22.13 5.78 -27.08
N VAL A 437 -21.44 6.10 -28.17
CA VAL A 437 -21.28 5.37 -29.44
C VAL A 437 -20.45 4.08 -29.24
N PRO A 438 -20.73 2.97 -29.96
CA PRO A 438 -19.98 1.73 -29.80
C PRO A 438 -18.65 1.78 -30.58
N LEU A 439 -17.55 1.40 -29.93
CA LEU A 439 -16.27 1.09 -30.57
C LEU A 439 -16.01 -0.42 -30.46
N ASN A 440 -15.76 -1.02 -31.62
CA ASN A 440 -15.62 -2.46 -31.86
C ASN A 440 -14.50 -3.12 -31.04
N HIS A 441 -14.84 -4.26 -30.45
CA HIS A 441 -13.88 -5.28 -30.02
C HIS A 441 -13.25 -5.97 -31.23
N VAL A 442 -11.92 -6.02 -31.28
CA VAL A 442 -11.15 -7.08 -31.95
C VAL A 442 -10.64 -7.99 -30.84
N GLY A 443 -11.01 -9.27 -30.89
CA GLY A 443 -10.66 -10.28 -29.89
C GLY A 443 -9.19 -10.74 -29.96
N PRO A 444 -8.72 -11.44 -28.92
CA PRO A 444 -7.35 -11.93 -28.85
C PRO A 444 -7.24 -13.33 -29.45
N SER A 445 -6.25 -13.57 -30.31
CA SER A 445 -5.72 -14.92 -30.54
C SER A 445 -4.29 -15.01 -30.05
N SER A 446 -4.10 -15.93 -29.12
CA SER A 446 -2.86 -16.60 -28.71
C SER A 446 -1.79 -16.70 -29.79
N THR A 447 -0.53 -16.48 -29.43
CA THR A 447 0.45 -17.54 -29.07
C THR A 447 1.80 -16.90 -28.71
N LEU A 448 2.28 -17.18 -27.51
CA LEU A 448 3.65 -16.92 -27.08
C LEU A 448 4.54 -18.02 -27.66
N GLU A 449 5.45 -17.64 -28.56
CA GLU A 449 6.64 -18.42 -28.91
C GLU A 449 7.87 -17.57 -28.60
N PHE A 450 8.84 -18.24 -27.98
CA PHE A 450 10.08 -17.69 -27.46
C PHE A 450 11.15 -17.89 -28.53
N ASP A 451 11.89 -16.84 -28.89
CA ASP A 451 13.22 -17.01 -29.47
C ASP A 451 14.14 -15.86 -29.06
N ALA A 452 15.30 -16.29 -28.57
CA ALA A 452 16.42 -15.45 -28.21
C ALA A 452 17.38 -15.40 -29.39
N GLU A 453 17.63 -14.23 -29.97
CA GLU A 453 18.84 -13.97 -30.73
C GLU A 453 19.20 -12.48 -30.75
N MET A 454 20.50 -12.22 -30.59
CA MET A 454 21.15 -10.92 -30.48
C MET A 454 21.57 -10.46 -31.89
N GLY A 455 21.34 -9.19 -32.24
CA GLY A 455 21.83 -8.64 -33.51
C GLY A 455 21.61 -7.13 -33.66
N ASP A 456 22.70 -6.38 -33.67
CA ASP A 456 22.78 -4.96 -34.02
C ASP A 456 22.53 -4.72 -35.52
N HIS A 457 21.75 -3.69 -35.88
CA HIS A 457 22.15 -2.56 -36.75
C HIS A 457 20.96 -1.86 -37.46
N GLU A 458 21.01 -0.51 -37.39
CA GLU A 458 20.51 0.50 -38.34
C GLU A 458 18.99 0.65 -38.53
N GLY A 459 18.39 1.84 -38.62
CA GLY A 459 18.93 3.15 -38.95
C GLY A 459 18.05 3.80 -40.03
N SER A 460 17.25 4.79 -39.60
CA SER A 460 16.62 5.86 -40.40
C SER A 460 15.14 5.78 -40.80
N SER A 461 14.45 6.83 -40.36
CA SER A 461 13.44 7.65 -41.06
C SER A 461 11.93 7.41 -40.79
N ARG A 462 11.44 8.31 -39.91
CA ARG A 462 10.26 9.18 -40.04
C ARG A 462 8.85 8.54 -40.06
N GLY A 463 8.17 8.75 -38.94
CA GLY A 463 6.71 8.80 -38.85
C GLY A 463 6.29 9.35 -37.49
N SER A 464 5.92 10.62 -37.43
CA SER A 464 5.54 11.38 -36.23
C SER A 464 4.29 10.82 -35.54
N THR A 465 4.43 10.28 -34.34
CA THR A 465 3.35 10.04 -33.38
C THR A 465 3.20 11.24 -32.43
N PRO A 466 1.99 11.78 -32.20
CA PRO A 466 1.78 12.78 -31.16
C PRO A 466 2.01 12.14 -29.78
N GLY A 467 2.75 12.82 -28.91
CA GLY A 467 3.03 12.38 -27.55
C GLY A 467 1.77 12.32 -26.67
N PRO A 468 1.86 11.63 -25.51
CA PRO A 468 0.76 11.58 -24.56
C PRO A 468 0.57 12.96 -23.92
N GLY A 469 -0.44 13.69 -24.41
CA GLY A 469 -1.00 14.83 -23.72
C GLY A 469 -1.61 14.37 -22.40
N PHE A 470 -1.24 15.07 -21.33
CA PHE A 470 -1.93 15.23 -20.05
C PHE A 470 -3.16 14.32 -19.85
N MET A 471 -3.06 13.37 -18.92
CA MET A 471 -4.24 12.77 -18.28
C MET A 471 -5.08 13.91 -17.68
N GLN A 472 -6.10 14.31 -18.42
CA GLN A 472 -7.19 15.09 -17.90
C GLN A 472 -7.90 14.18 -16.91
N ALA A 473 -7.95 14.63 -15.65
CA ALA A 473 -8.62 13.94 -14.58
C ALA A 473 -10.08 13.67 -14.99
N ASP A 474 -10.40 12.42 -15.31
CA ASP A 474 -11.78 11.98 -15.41
C ASP A 474 -12.46 12.30 -14.08
N SER A 475 -13.51 13.10 -14.18
CA SER A 475 -14.33 13.57 -13.07
C SER A 475 -14.72 12.40 -12.18
N ALA A 476 -14.18 12.39 -10.96
CA ALA A 476 -14.59 11.48 -9.90
C ALA A 476 -16.11 11.57 -9.71
N GLU A 477 -16.84 10.56 -10.17
CA GLU A 477 -18.24 10.41 -9.80
C GLU A 477 -18.33 10.35 -8.27
N ASN A 478 -19.08 11.30 -7.71
CA ASN A 478 -19.17 11.53 -6.28
C ASN A 478 -19.70 10.25 -5.57
N PRO A 479 -18.91 9.58 -4.71
CA PRO A 479 -19.30 8.34 -4.02
C PRO A 479 -20.64 8.41 -3.28
N LYS A 480 -20.98 9.64 -2.87
CA LYS A 480 -22.22 10.01 -2.18
C LYS A 480 -23.46 9.82 -3.05
N GLY A 481 -23.35 9.94 -4.38
CA GLY A 481 -24.49 9.96 -5.29
C GLY A 481 -25.35 8.69 -5.30
N ARG A 482 -24.76 7.52 -5.02
CA ARG A 482 -25.46 6.22 -5.04
C ARG A 482 -26.03 5.78 -3.69
N ALA A 483 -25.41 6.20 -2.58
CA ALA A 483 -25.81 5.77 -1.23
C ALA A 483 -27.01 6.53 -0.67
N TYR A 484 -27.16 7.82 -0.99
CA TYR A 484 -28.25 8.66 -0.49
C TYR A 484 -29.63 8.25 -1.01
N PRO A 485 -29.85 8.02 -2.33
CA PRO A 485 -31.16 7.59 -2.83
C PRO A 485 -31.61 6.25 -2.25
N LEU A 486 -30.69 5.29 -2.13
CA LEU A 486 -30.96 3.97 -1.54
C LEU A 486 -31.32 4.07 -0.06
N THR A 487 -30.54 4.83 0.73
CA THR A 487 -30.83 5.06 2.15
C THR A 487 -32.16 5.76 2.31
N PHE A 488 -32.43 6.78 1.52
CA PHE A 488 -33.67 7.54 1.58
C PHE A 488 -34.89 6.66 1.27
N GLY A 489 -34.83 5.85 0.21
CA GLY A 489 -35.91 4.92 -0.14
C GLY A 489 -36.21 3.91 0.97
N LEU A 490 -35.17 3.31 1.57
CA LEU A 490 -35.34 2.33 2.65
C LEU A 490 -35.79 2.96 3.98
N VAL A 491 -35.38 4.21 4.27
CA VAL A 491 -35.87 4.96 5.42
C VAL A 491 -37.35 5.29 5.26
N MET A 492 -37.77 5.74 4.07
CA MET A 492 -39.18 6.00 3.75
C MET A 492 -40.03 4.73 3.85
N HIS A 493 -39.52 3.60 3.36
CA HIS A 493 -40.16 2.29 3.54
C HIS A 493 -40.30 1.93 5.02
N GLY A 494 -39.22 2.07 5.82
CA GLY A 494 -39.29 1.81 7.25
C GLY A 494 -40.26 2.73 8.00
N LEU A 495 -40.44 3.98 7.56
CA LEU A 495 -41.49 4.88 8.08
C LEU A 495 -42.90 4.41 7.70
N ALA A 496 -43.10 3.90 6.47
CA ALA A 496 -44.38 3.34 6.05
C ALA A 496 -44.77 2.08 6.86
N ASP A 497 -43.80 1.23 7.19
CA ASP A 497 -44.00 0.11 8.10
C ASP A 497 -44.39 0.57 9.51
N GLY A 498 -43.73 1.64 9.97
CA GLY A 498 -44.07 2.27 11.24
C GLY A 498 -45.50 2.83 11.23
N LEU A 499 -45.90 3.49 10.15
CA LEU A 499 -47.27 3.97 9.97
C LEU A 499 -48.28 2.82 10.06
N ALA A 500 -48.08 1.73 9.31
CA ALA A 500 -48.94 0.55 9.34
C ALA A 500 -49.06 -0.05 10.75
N LEU A 501 -47.93 -0.23 11.45
CA LEU A 501 -47.92 -0.79 12.80
C LEU A 501 -48.63 0.13 13.81
N GLY A 502 -48.34 1.43 13.78
CA GLY A 502 -48.92 2.38 14.73
C GLY A 502 -50.42 2.64 14.50
N VAL A 503 -50.90 2.54 13.25
CA VAL A 503 -52.34 2.61 12.94
C VAL A 503 -53.05 1.32 13.37
N SER A 504 -52.45 0.14 13.14
CA SER A 504 -53.03 -1.14 13.56
C SER A 504 -53.22 -1.25 15.08
N ALA A 505 -52.39 -0.55 15.86
CA ALA A 505 -52.46 -0.52 17.32
C ALA A 505 -53.54 0.42 17.89
N LEU A 506 -54.29 1.14 17.04
CA LEU A 506 -55.39 2.00 17.49
C LEU A 506 -56.68 1.17 17.71
N PRO A 507 -57.51 1.51 18.71
CA PRO A 507 -58.77 0.82 18.94
C PRO A 507 -59.76 1.07 17.79
N ASP A 508 -60.27 0.01 17.18
CA ASP A 508 -61.37 0.11 16.21
C ASP A 508 -62.72 0.24 16.94
N PRO A 509 -63.48 1.34 16.73
CA PRO A 509 -64.79 1.54 17.36
C PRO A 509 -65.90 0.60 16.84
N THR A 510 -65.69 -0.11 15.72
CA THR A 510 -66.69 -1.00 15.10
C THR A 510 -66.55 -2.47 15.51
N HIS A 511 -65.32 -2.96 15.75
CA HIS A 511 -65.03 -4.33 16.17
C HIS A 511 -63.89 -4.41 17.21
N PRO A 512 -64.19 -4.32 18.52
CA PRO A 512 -63.17 -4.24 19.57
C PRO A 512 -62.33 -5.52 19.76
N SER A 513 -62.75 -6.67 19.22
CA SER A 513 -62.00 -7.94 19.27
C SER A 513 -60.97 -8.10 18.16
N HIS A 514 -61.10 -7.42 17.02
CA HIS A 514 -60.21 -7.59 15.86
C HIS A 514 -58.92 -6.74 15.90
N GLY A 515 -58.84 -5.70 16.74
CA GLY A 515 -57.69 -4.79 16.77
C GLY A 515 -56.38 -5.43 17.27
N HIS A 516 -56.47 -6.35 18.23
CA HIS A 516 -55.30 -7.06 18.76
C HIS A 516 -54.72 -8.08 17.76
N ASP A 517 -55.62 -8.71 16.99
CA ASP A 517 -55.31 -9.73 16.00
C ASP A 517 -54.60 -9.13 14.78
N LEU A 518 -55.14 -8.03 14.25
CA LEU A 518 -54.50 -7.28 13.16
C LEU A 518 -53.13 -6.73 13.56
N THR A 519 -52.99 -6.19 14.77
CA THR A 519 -51.71 -5.70 15.29
C THR A 519 -50.65 -6.81 15.32
N LEU A 520 -51.04 -8.01 15.78
CA LEU A 520 -50.14 -9.16 15.88
C LEU A 520 -49.71 -9.67 14.50
N VAL A 521 -50.66 -9.77 13.56
CA VAL A 521 -50.39 -10.18 12.17
C VAL A 521 -49.44 -9.20 11.48
N VAL A 522 -49.74 -7.90 11.55
CA VAL A 522 -48.91 -6.84 10.96
C VAL A 522 -47.52 -6.84 11.61
N PHE A 523 -47.44 -6.93 12.94
CA PHE A 523 -46.16 -6.98 13.64
C PHE A 523 -45.29 -8.18 13.23
N LEU A 524 -45.88 -9.38 13.14
CA LEU A 524 -45.16 -10.59 12.75
C LEU A 524 -44.71 -10.53 11.28
N ALA A 525 -45.58 -10.04 10.40
CA ALA A 525 -45.27 -9.80 8.99
C ALA A 525 -44.12 -8.79 8.83
N LEU A 526 -44.06 -7.77 9.70
CA LEU A 526 -43.00 -6.78 9.70
C LEU A 526 -41.67 -7.37 10.21
N ILE A 527 -41.66 -8.17 11.27
CA ILE A 527 -40.41 -8.77 11.79
C ILE A 527 -39.75 -9.69 10.77
N VAL A 528 -40.55 -10.52 10.09
CA VAL A 528 -40.05 -11.58 9.19
C VAL A 528 -39.21 -11.01 8.04
N HIS A 529 -39.54 -9.81 7.54
CA HIS A 529 -38.84 -9.22 6.40
C HIS A 529 -37.71 -8.24 6.81
N LYS A 530 -37.66 -7.76 8.07
CA LYS A 530 -36.65 -6.76 8.50
C LYS A 530 -35.22 -7.28 8.48
N ALA A 531 -35.02 -8.54 8.85
CA ALA A 531 -33.71 -9.18 8.83
C ALA A 531 -33.15 -9.29 7.39
N PRO A 532 -33.91 -9.81 6.41
CA PRO A 532 -33.55 -9.74 4.99
C PRO A 532 -33.22 -8.33 4.49
N THR A 533 -34.08 -7.34 4.75
CA THR A 533 -33.89 -5.96 4.26
C THR A 533 -32.62 -5.32 4.83
N SER A 534 -32.33 -5.54 6.12
CA SER A 534 -31.13 -5.02 6.79
C SER A 534 -29.83 -5.61 6.21
N LEU A 535 -29.83 -6.91 5.91
CA LEU A 535 -28.68 -7.58 5.33
C LEU A 535 -28.45 -7.14 3.87
N ALA A 536 -29.50 -7.01 3.09
CA ALA A 536 -29.42 -6.51 1.72
C ALA A 536 -28.93 -5.05 1.68
N PHE A 537 -29.45 -4.19 2.57
CA PHE A 537 -28.99 -2.81 2.70
C PHE A 537 -27.52 -2.71 3.09
N THR A 538 -27.08 -3.53 4.06
CA THR A 538 -25.68 -3.57 4.50
C THR A 538 -24.76 -4.00 3.35
N THR A 539 -25.17 -5.00 2.56
CA THR A 539 -24.39 -5.48 1.41
C THR A 539 -24.28 -4.40 0.33
N SER A 540 -25.38 -3.71 0.02
CA SER A 540 -25.38 -2.60 -0.95
C SER A 540 -24.55 -1.41 -0.50
N LEU A 541 -24.55 -1.07 0.80
CA LEU A 541 -23.70 -0.02 1.36
C LEU A 541 -22.22 -0.40 1.33
N LEU A 542 -21.86 -1.66 1.62
CA LEU A 542 -20.48 -2.13 1.55
C LEU A 542 -19.91 -2.16 0.13
N ASN A 543 -20.78 -2.24 -0.88
CA ASN A 543 -20.41 -2.10 -2.29
C ASN A 543 -20.26 -0.63 -2.74
N THR A 544 -20.55 0.34 -1.87
CA THR A 544 -20.19 1.75 -2.10
C THR A 544 -18.81 2.02 -1.50
N SER A 545 -18.06 3.00 -2.02
CA SER A 545 -16.75 3.40 -1.47
C SER A 545 -16.84 4.21 -0.16
N LEU A 546 -17.90 4.01 0.64
CA LEU A 546 -18.09 4.64 1.94
C LEU A 546 -17.26 3.97 3.04
N SER A 547 -16.87 4.75 4.04
CA SER A 547 -16.19 4.22 5.22
C SER A 547 -17.13 3.34 6.07
N ARG A 548 -16.58 2.34 6.77
CA ARG A 548 -17.38 1.50 7.70
C ARG A 548 -18.08 2.32 8.81
N ALA A 549 -17.53 3.49 9.17
CA ALA A 549 -18.18 4.38 10.13
C ALA A 549 -19.43 5.02 9.53
N ASP A 550 -19.39 5.42 8.25
CA ASP A 550 -20.53 6.02 7.58
C ASP A 550 -21.61 4.97 7.27
N CYS A 551 -21.24 3.76 6.84
CA CYS A 551 -22.21 2.67 6.68
C CYS A 551 -23.01 2.40 7.96
N ARG A 552 -22.36 2.47 9.14
CA ARG A 552 -23.04 2.33 10.44
C ARG A 552 -24.03 3.47 10.71
N LYS A 553 -23.75 4.69 10.27
CA LYS A 553 -24.69 5.82 10.39
C LYS A 553 -25.94 5.58 9.52
N HIS A 554 -25.76 5.20 8.27
CA HIS A 554 -26.87 4.87 7.37
C HIS A 554 -27.74 3.73 7.92
N LEU A 555 -27.11 2.67 8.45
CA LEU A 555 -27.83 1.56 9.07
C LEU A 555 -28.55 1.98 10.36
N GLY A 556 -27.95 2.85 11.17
CA GLY A 556 -28.58 3.39 12.38
C GLY A 556 -29.84 4.22 12.08
N ILE A 557 -29.79 5.05 11.03
CA ILE A 557 -30.95 5.85 10.58
C ILE A 557 -32.08 4.92 10.09
N PHE A 558 -31.73 3.88 9.31
CA PHE A 558 -32.70 2.88 8.85
C PHE A 558 -33.33 2.09 10.02
N ALA A 559 -32.54 1.64 10.99
CA ALA A 559 -33.05 0.89 12.13
C ALA A 559 -34.02 1.70 13.01
N ALA A 560 -33.80 3.01 13.09
CA ALA A 560 -34.65 3.92 13.87
C ALA A 560 -35.97 4.27 13.17
N SER A 561 -36.08 4.14 11.84
CA SER A 561 -37.23 4.67 11.09
C SER A 561 -38.56 3.98 11.42
N THR A 562 -38.57 2.64 11.57
CA THR A 562 -39.81 1.90 11.88
C THR A 562 -40.33 2.15 13.30
N PRO A 563 -39.52 2.07 14.37
CA PRO A 563 -39.97 2.43 15.72
C PRO A 563 -40.43 3.89 15.82
N VAL A 564 -39.68 4.83 15.22
CA VAL A 564 -40.04 6.25 15.21
C VAL A 564 -41.35 6.46 14.46
N GLY A 565 -41.51 5.84 13.29
CA GLY A 565 -42.73 5.89 12.50
C GLY A 565 -43.95 5.37 13.26
N ALA A 566 -43.82 4.24 13.97
CA ALA A 566 -44.90 3.65 14.75
C ALA A 566 -45.32 4.49 15.96
N ILE A 567 -44.36 5.03 16.71
CA ILE A 567 -44.65 5.90 17.84
C ILE A 567 -45.29 7.21 17.34
N ALA A 568 -44.74 7.80 16.28
CA ALA A 568 -45.24 9.04 15.73
C ALA A 568 -46.66 8.89 15.16
N SER A 569 -46.94 7.83 14.41
CA SER A 569 -48.28 7.57 13.86
C SER A 569 -49.30 7.29 14.96
N TYR A 570 -48.95 6.48 15.96
CA TYR A 570 -49.81 6.21 17.10
C TYR A 570 -50.13 7.48 17.90
N LEU A 571 -49.12 8.30 18.21
CA LEU A 571 -49.32 9.55 18.97
C LEU A 571 -50.10 10.60 18.19
N LEU A 572 -49.79 10.80 16.90
CA LEU A 572 -50.52 11.74 16.06
C LEU A 572 -51.98 11.33 15.92
N LEU A 573 -52.25 10.06 15.62
CA LEU A 573 -53.61 9.61 15.41
C LEU A 573 -54.37 9.48 16.72
N SER A 574 -53.78 9.04 17.84
CA SER A 574 -54.46 9.07 19.14
C SER A 574 -54.82 10.50 19.60
N PHE A 575 -54.04 11.51 19.20
CA PHE A 575 -54.32 12.92 19.53
C PHE A 575 -55.32 13.59 18.58
N PHE A 576 -55.24 13.33 17.27
CA PHE A 576 -56.07 13.96 16.24
C PHE A 576 -57.32 13.15 15.85
N SER A 577 -57.38 11.84 16.12
CA SER A 577 -58.44 10.92 15.69
C SER A 577 -59.62 10.82 16.67
N ALA A 578 -60.00 11.91 17.33
CA ALA A 578 -61.30 12.00 18.01
C ALA A 578 -62.52 12.00 17.03
N GLY A 579 -62.32 11.58 15.77
CA GLY A 579 -63.37 11.49 14.74
C GLY A 579 -62.90 11.14 13.31
N ALA A 580 -61.77 10.44 13.12
CA ALA A 580 -61.34 10.02 11.78
C ALA A 580 -62.03 8.71 11.33
N PRO A 581 -62.30 8.52 10.02
CA PRO A 581 -62.99 7.33 9.50
C PRO A 581 -62.15 6.03 9.65
N SER A 582 -62.82 4.88 9.72
CA SER A 582 -62.24 3.52 9.83
C SER A 582 -61.23 3.15 8.73
N ASP A 583 -61.27 3.87 7.60
CA ASP A 583 -60.59 3.49 6.36
C ASP A 583 -59.08 3.80 6.35
N TRP A 584 -58.58 4.52 7.36
CA TRP A 584 -57.15 4.91 7.43
C TRP A 584 -56.23 3.71 7.65
N THR A 585 -56.69 2.67 8.34
CA THR A 585 -55.92 1.45 8.60
C THR A 585 -55.65 0.70 7.29
N GLY A 586 -56.69 0.47 6.50
CA GLY A 586 -56.55 -0.19 5.21
C GLY A 586 -55.73 0.63 4.21
N LEU A 587 -55.92 1.96 4.18
CA LEU A 587 -55.13 2.85 3.32
C LEU A 587 -53.63 2.84 3.70
N ALA A 588 -53.31 2.88 5.00
CA ALA A 588 -51.93 2.83 5.48
C ALA A 588 -51.25 1.49 5.17
N LEU A 589 -51.97 0.38 5.32
CA LEU A 589 -51.49 -0.95 4.96
C LEU A 589 -51.22 -1.07 3.46
N LEU A 590 -52.12 -0.57 2.60
CA LEU A 590 -51.91 -0.60 1.15
C LEU A 590 -50.74 0.28 0.69
N VAL A 591 -50.56 1.46 1.29
CA VAL A 591 -49.39 2.31 1.02
C VAL A 591 -48.10 1.58 1.43
N SER A 592 -48.08 0.96 2.61
CA SER A 592 -46.95 0.12 3.05
C SER A 592 -46.70 -1.04 2.08
N GLY A 593 -47.74 -1.77 1.66
CA GLY A 593 -47.68 -2.84 0.66
C GLY A 593 -47.09 -2.42 -0.68
N GLY A 594 -47.40 -1.21 -1.15
CA GLY A 594 -46.77 -0.63 -2.34
C GLY A 594 -45.27 -0.37 -2.17
N THR A 595 -44.85 0.11 -1.00
CA THR A 595 -43.41 0.30 -0.71
C THR A 595 -42.65 -1.02 -0.64
N PHE A 596 -43.27 -2.08 -0.12
CA PHE A 596 -42.69 -3.43 -0.11
C PHE A 596 -42.39 -3.94 -1.51
N LEU A 597 -43.34 -3.79 -2.44
CA LEU A 597 -43.18 -4.23 -3.82
C LEU A 597 -42.05 -3.48 -4.51
N TYR A 598 -41.90 -2.18 -4.28
CA TYR A 598 -40.79 -1.39 -4.82
C TYR A 598 -39.43 -1.82 -4.24
N VAL A 599 -39.33 -2.00 -2.91
CA VAL A 599 -38.07 -2.45 -2.29
C VAL A 599 -37.71 -3.85 -2.79
N ALA A 600 -38.70 -4.73 -2.94
CA ALA A 600 -38.50 -6.05 -3.51
C ALA A 600 -37.97 -5.99 -4.95
N THR A 601 -38.50 -5.13 -5.83
CA THR A 601 -37.99 -5.02 -7.22
C THR A 601 -36.57 -4.46 -7.28
N VAL A 602 -36.21 -3.52 -6.41
CA VAL A 602 -34.84 -3.03 -6.27
C VAL A 602 -33.89 -4.12 -5.77
N MET A 603 -34.34 -4.99 -4.86
CA MET A 603 -33.57 -6.11 -4.31
C MET A 603 -33.59 -7.38 -5.19
N LEU A 604 -34.51 -7.47 -6.14
CA LEU A 604 -34.60 -8.54 -7.14
C LEU A 604 -33.71 -8.26 -8.37
N SER A 605 -33.27 -7.01 -8.57
CA SER A 605 -32.31 -6.67 -9.63
C SER A 605 -31.05 -7.54 -9.50
N PRO A 606 -30.65 -8.28 -10.55
CA PRO A 606 -29.38 -8.98 -10.58
C PRO A 606 -28.26 -7.96 -10.30
N GLY A 607 -27.36 -8.28 -9.37
CA GLY A 607 -26.20 -7.44 -9.08
C GLY A 607 -25.45 -7.08 -10.36
N GLY A 608 -24.97 -5.85 -10.44
CA GLY A 608 -24.32 -5.29 -11.62
C GLY A 608 -23.22 -6.21 -12.18
N HIS A 609 -23.26 -6.39 -13.50
CA HIS A 609 -22.24 -7.09 -14.28
C HIS A 609 -20.85 -6.50 -14.00
N SER A 610 -20.00 -7.27 -13.31
CA SER A 610 -18.55 -7.15 -13.43
C SER A 610 -18.10 -8.24 -14.42
N PRO A 611 -17.37 -7.93 -15.52
CA PRO A 611 -17.12 -8.89 -16.60
C PRO A 611 -16.23 -10.10 -16.27
N ASP A 612 -15.74 -10.27 -15.04
CA ASP A 612 -14.59 -11.15 -14.77
C ASP A 612 -14.88 -12.45 -13.98
N HIS A 613 -16.13 -12.82 -13.71
CA HIS A 613 -16.45 -14.02 -12.91
C HIS A 613 -17.47 -14.98 -13.56
N ALA A 614 -17.10 -15.57 -14.70
CA ALA A 614 -17.93 -16.53 -15.46
C ALA A 614 -18.04 -17.95 -14.86
N GLY A 615 -18.08 -18.12 -13.53
CA GLY A 615 -17.98 -19.45 -12.90
C GLY A 615 -18.96 -19.80 -11.79
N ASN A 616 -19.80 -18.86 -11.30
CA ASN A 616 -20.49 -19.08 -10.02
C ASN A 616 -21.95 -18.60 -9.93
N ASP A 617 -22.58 -18.30 -11.07
CA ASP A 617 -23.95 -17.79 -11.08
C ASP A 617 -24.98 -18.90 -10.78
N MET A 618 -25.95 -18.60 -9.91
CA MET A 618 -27.04 -19.51 -9.58
C MET A 618 -27.93 -19.75 -10.81
N LEU A 619 -28.23 -21.02 -11.09
CA LEU A 619 -29.15 -21.41 -12.16
C LEU A 619 -30.51 -20.68 -12.02
N PRO A 620 -31.08 -20.13 -13.10
CA PRO A 620 -32.36 -19.40 -13.06
C PRO A 620 -33.50 -20.19 -12.41
N ALA A 621 -33.61 -21.49 -12.69
CA ALA A 621 -34.60 -22.37 -12.07
C ALA A 621 -34.45 -22.48 -10.55
N HIS A 622 -33.21 -22.54 -10.05
CA HIS A 622 -32.93 -22.57 -8.62
C HIS A 622 -33.24 -21.22 -7.95
N ARG A 623 -33.02 -20.11 -8.65
CA ARG A 623 -33.38 -18.77 -8.19
C ARG A 623 -34.90 -18.62 -8.06
N VAL A 624 -35.65 -19.02 -9.08
CA VAL A 624 -37.13 -19.03 -9.08
C VAL A 624 -37.67 -19.86 -7.92
N LEU A 625 -37.16 -21.08 -7.71
CA LEU A 625 -37.59 -21.95 -6.60
C LEU A 625 -37.37 -21.31 -5.22
N LEU A 626 -36.23 -20.65 -5.00
CA LEU A 626 -35.93 -19.99 -3.72
C LEU A 626 -36.81 -18.76 -3.48
N ILE A 627 -37.10 -17.96 -4.52
CA ILE A 627 -37.98 -16.80 -4.40
C ILE A 627 -39.42 -17.27 -4.13
N SER A 628 -39.91 -18.25 -4.88
CA SER A 628 -41.24 -18.85 -4.67
C SER A 628 -41.40 -19.48 -3.29
N GLY A 629 -40.39 -20.20 -2.80
CA GLY A 629 -40.39 -20.72 -1.43
C GLY A 629 -40.40 -19.62 -0.37
N GLY A 630 -39.64 -18.54 -0.58
CA GLY A 630 -39.64 -17.38 0.29
C GLY A 630 -40.99 -16.64 0.33
N MET A 631 -41.67 -16.51 -0.82
CA MET A 631 -42.98 -15.83 -0.92
C MET A 631 -44.10 -16.52 -0.13
N LEU A 632 -44.05 -17.86 -0.04
CA LEU A 632 -45.06 -18.63 0.69
C LEU A 632 -44.87 -18.58 2.22
N LEU A 633 -43.66 -18.25 2.70
CA LEU A 633 -43.35 -18.30 4.12
C LEU A 633 -44.20 -17.32 4.96
N PRO A 634 -44.33 -16.02 4.61
CA PRO A 634 -45.20 -15.09 5.35
C PRO A 634 -46.68 -15.51 5.35
N TYR A 635 -47.17 -16.03 4.21
CA TYR A 635 -48.55 -16.54 4.09
C TYR A 635 -48.81 -17.71 5.05
N VAL A 636 -47.91 -18.70 5.08
CA VAL A 636 -48.00 -19.85 5.99
C VAL A 636 -47.94 -19.42 7.45
N ILE A 637 -47.04 -18.49 7.78
CA ILE A 637 -46.93 -17.96 9.16
C ILE A 637 -48.24 -17.28 9.58
N SER A 638 -48.85 -16.47 8.72
CA SER A 638 -50.09 -15.76 9.04
C SER A 638 -51.29 -16.70 9.16
N HIS A 639 -51.47 -17.65 8.23
CA HIS A 639 -52.71 -18.42 8.11
C HIS A 639 -52.68 -19.81 8.75
N VAL A 640 -51.49 -20.41 8.96
CA VAL A 640 -51.36 -21.77 9.52
C VAL A 640 -50.93 -21.75 10.98
N ILE A 641 -50.10 -20.78 11.38
CA ILE A 641 -49.57 -20.68 12.75
C ILE A 641 -50.49 -19.84 13.64
N LEU A 642 -51.26 -18.90 13.07
CA LEU A 642 -52.23 -18.06 13.77
C LEU A 642 -53.68 -18.27 13.24
N PRO A 643 -54.25 -19.49 13.31
CA PRO A 643 -55.58 -19.76 12.76
C PRO A 643 -56.74 -19.16 13.58
N GLU A 644 -56.50 -18.72 14.82
CA GLU A 644 -57.53 -18.12 15.70
C GLU A 644 -57.79 -16.62 15.43
N VAL A 645 -57.10 -16.05 14.44
CA VAL A 645 -57.08 -14.62 14.09
C VAL A 645 -58.00 -14.31 12.89
N HIS A 646 -58.46 -15.32 12.15
CA HIS A 646 -59.28 -15.20 10.93
C HIS A 646 -60.64 -15.90 11.02
#